data_AF-A0A1Y1WNF6-F1
#
_entry.id   AF-A0A1Y1WNF6-F1
#
_cell.length_a   1.000
_cell.length_b   1.000
_cell.length_c   1.000
_cell.angle_alpha   90.00
_cell.angle_beta   90.00
_cell.angle_gamma   90.00
#
_symmetry.space_group_name_H-M   'P 1'
#
loop_
_entity.id
_entity.type
_entity.pdbx_description
1 polymer ?
#
loop_
_entity_poly.entity_id
_entity_poly.type
_entity_poly.pdbx_seq_one_letter_code
_entity_poly.pdbx_strand_id
1 'polypeptide(L)'
;MKFSTIVSAVAALVAPMAVVAKSQDYARHLELSLLFYEAQRSGKLPENNRIYWRHDSMVDAGADHGVDLSGGYYDAGDNVKFNFPGAATMTLLAWSGVDYAEGYKKAGQWEYILDAVRWGADYFMKCHTGKNELYVQVGDGNTDHSVSIIYNMNFWYPPEYIKYEYPSTKITASAPGSEVAGETAAFLAATYLLFKDEDPTYAAKCLKHAKEIYEFADTYRGDYTVGNPQVISFYNTYSGYMDELAWGAAWLLRATGDETYLSKYNEIANKKYESYDPKKFLGSTGPISWDDKRPGCYILMAMITGDDKHMNEAYSYCDAVLTQPKTKGGLWWDDGLSIWGSNRYASNAASMLAMFANYLPKSDSKRAKYVEFVKQQTDYILGDNPAKINYVVGAEANSPKSVHHRGASGVYDSQDKGAKPDENIYTLWGALAGGPNESDKYVDSRSDFQMSEVALDYNAAFQMNLAFLTKEGLSKPDPDSVKVHERSYPKKAETPDIRVTFKDGEFSIATGSGMRCSGWCLSFTSSTYKIDQSSDCTPLKLESPNYTLCNKRENNSLDGEGTVRTVKFQGSGSGLPTEFTVLCDGFHAPLNHQKVTYKPEWGREYKIVQGGGVGKTIPLFEETECWPGFICDPNSRPTTTVNPSQPTQPVSNDDCFALDLGFKCCNDATVVYTDDSGDWGYVNNDWCGIGGSSSKKQEPEPQPEPEPETCGDYPCCSECTVVYTDESGDWGVENNEWCLIKKSKCGGEPEPEPEKETCTAQDQGYKCCSTCNVVYTDESGPWGVDNGEWCGISSRC
;
A
#
# COMPACT_ATOMS: atom_id res chain seq x y z
N MET A 1 53.64 -13.13 -53.85
CA MET A 1 52.96 -11.82 -53.68
C MET A 1 51.63 -11.93 -54.42
N LYS A 2 50.42 -11.74 -53.90
CA LYS A 2 49.85 -11.25 -52.63
C LYS A 2 48.52 -12.00 -52.44
N PHE A 3 48.22 -12.47 -51.23
CA PHE A 3 46.87 -12.83 -50.79
C PHE A 3 46.83 -12.60 -49.27
N SER A 4 46.19 -11.51 -48.83
CA SER A 4 45.74 -11.35 -47.44
C SER A 4 44.81 -10.14 -47.33
N THR A 5 43.51 -10.42 -47.40
CA THR A 5 42.45 -9.63 -46.77
C THR A 5 41.18 -10.49 -46.78
N ILE A 6 40.35 -10.35 -45.74
CA ILE A 6 39.14 -11.14 -45.40
C ILE A 6 39.42 -12.29 -44.41
N VAL A 7 39.71 -11.95 -43.15
CA VAL A 7 39.34 -12.80 -41.98
C VAL A 7 38.84 -11.96 -40.77
N SER A 8 39.16 -10.67 -40.64
CA SER A 8 38.91 -9.95 -39.37
C SER A 8 37.54 -9.31 -39.16
N ALA A 9 36.48 -9.66 -39.90
CA ALA A 9 35.16 -9.00 -39.79
C ALA A 9 34.00 -9.86 -39.25
N VAL A 10 34.24 -11.12 -38.85
CA VAL A 10 33.14 -12.01 -38.37
C VAL A 10 33.24 -12.33 -36.87
N ALA A 11 34.34 -11.99 -36.19
CA ALA A 11 34.53 -12.34 -34.77
C ALA A 11 33.93 -11.34 -33.76
N ALA A 12 33.32 -10.24 -34.21
CA ALA A 12 32.77 -9.19 -33.33
C ALA A 12 31.23 -9.18 -33.22
N LEU A 13 30.53 -10.17 -33.79
CA LEU A 13 29.05 -10.25 -33.80
C LEU A 13 28.47 -11.39 -32.97
N VAL A 14 29.29 -12.04 -32.13
CA VAL A 14 28.79 -12.98 -31.13
C VAL A 14 29.42 -12.60 -29.80
N ALA A 15 28.96 -11.49 -29.21
CA ALA A 15 28.91 -11.46 -27.75
C ALA A 15 28.11 -12.71 -27.36
N PRO A 16 28.58 -13.57 -26.44
CA PRO A 16 27.70 -14.60 -25.92
C PRO A 16 26.50 -13.84 -25.37
N MET A 17 25.32 -14.03 -25.96
CA MET A 17 24.08 -13.81 -25.22
C MET A 17 24.31 -14.65 -23.97
N ALA A 18 24.60 -13.98 -22.85
CA ALA A 18 24.74 -14.66 -21.59
C ALA A 18 23.42 -15.40 -21.42
N VAL A 19 23.47 -16.73 -21.53
CA VAL A 19 22.38 -17.57 -21.08
C VAL A 19 22.34 -17.26 -19.60
N VAL A 20 21.45 -16.34 -19.20
CA VAL A 20 21.26 -15.99 -17.79
C VAL A 20 20.94 -17.31 -17.10
N ALA A 21 21.85 -17.73 -16.21
CA ALA A 21 21.70 -18.99 -15.52
C ALA A 21 20.42 -18.92 -14.68
N LYS A 22 19.70 -20.03 -14.62
CA LYS A 22 18.59 -20.21 -13.69
C LYS A 22 19.10 -19.98 -12.27
N SER A 23 18.50 -19.04 -11.53
CA SER A 23 18.89 -18.81 -10.15
C SER A 23 18.33 -19.90 -9.24
N GLN A 24 19.16 -20.40 -8.33
CA GLN A 24 18.76 -21.26 -7.20
C GLN A 24 19.16 -20.62 -5.87
N ASP A 25 19.35 -19.29 -5.88
CA ASP A 25 19.72 -18.51 -4.70
C ASP A 25 18.45 -18.13 -3.92
N TYR A 26 17.82 -19.12 -3.30
CA TYR A 26 16.57 -18.93 -2.56
C TYR A 26 16.75 -17.96 -1.38
N ALA A 27 17.92 -17.95 -0.75
CA ALA A 27 18.23 -17.02 0.34
C ALA A 27 18.20 -15.57 -0.14
N ARG A 28 18.77 -15.26 -1.32
CA ARG A 28 18.68 -13.93 -1.92
C ARG A 28 17.24 -13.53 -2.25
N HIS A 29 16.45 -14.46 -2.80
CA HIS A 29 15.06 -14.17 -3.12
C HIS A 29 14.20 -13.97 -1.86
N LEU A 30 14.56 -14.60 -0.74
CA LEU A 30 13.90 -14.41 0.56
C LEU A 30 14.09 -12.98 1.10
N GLU A 31 15.29 -12.43 0.94
CA GLU A 31 15.62 -11.03 1.25
C GLU A 31 14.82 -10.08 0.35
N LEU A 32 14.86 -10.29 -0.97
CA LEU A 32 14.15 -9.47 -1.94
C LEU A 32 12.65 -9.40 -1.63
N SER A 33 12.02 -10.55 -1.39
CA SER A 33 10.58 -10.61 -1.09
C SER A 33 10.22 -9.87 0.22
N LEU A 34 11.11 -9.76 1.21
CA LEU A 34 10.87 -8.90 2.39
C LEU A 34 10.96 -7.40 2.08
N LEU A 35 11.79 -7.00 1.11
CA LEU A 35 11.81 -5.62 0.62
C LEU A 35 10.50 -5.25 -0.07
N PHE A 36 9.84 -6.19 -0.75
CA PHE A 36 8.50 -5.96 -1.30
C PHE A 36 7.49 -5.62 -0.20
N TYR A 37 7.46 -6.38 0.91
CA TYR A 37 6.57 -6.06 2.02
C TYR A 37 6.86 -4.67 2.61
N GLU A 38 8.13 -4.29 2.79
CA GLU A 38 8.47 -2.93 3.22
C GLU A 38 7.98 -1.87 2.22
N ALA A 39 8.04 -2.16 0.93
CA ALA A 39 7.55 -1.28 -0.13
C ALA A 39 6.02 -1.20 -0.19
N GLN A 40 5.27 -2.07 0.50
CA GLN A 40 3.82 -2.03 0.64
C GLN A 40 3.34 -1.32 1.93
N ARG A 41 4.25 -0.91 2.83
CA ARG A 41 3.85 -0.31 4.13
C ARG A 41 3.01 0.96 3.96
N SER A 42 1.97 1.12 4.77
CA SER A 42 1.15 2.34 4.89
C SER A 42 1.33 2.95 6.28
N GLY A 43 1.03 4.23 6.47
CA GLY A 43 1.22 4.96 7.73
C GLY A 43 2.56 5.69 7.79
N LYS A 44 2.97 6.03 9.01
CA LYS A 44 4.28 6.66 9.27
C LYS A 44 5.38 5.61 9.18
N LEU A 45 6.28 5.75 8.22
CA LEU A 45 7.38 4.80 8.02
C LEU A 45 8.45 4.97 9.10
N PRO A 46 9.16 3.88 9.48
CA PRO A 46 10.18 3.97 10.51
C PRO A 46 11.44 4.67 9.97
N GLU A 47 12.25 5.25 10.86
CA GLU A 47 13.50 5.94 10.48
C GLU A 47 14.49 5.01 9.75
N ASN A 48 14.42 3.71 10.04
CA ASN A 48 15.17 2.66 9.35
C ASN A 48 14.41 2.08 8.13
N ASN A 49 13.50 2.83 7.51
CA ASN A 49 12.81 2.42 6.29
C ASN A 49 13.81 2.18 5.15
N ARG A 50 13.91 0.93 4.68
CA ARG A 50 14.88 0.61 3.64
C ARG A 50 14.44 1.13 2.28
N ILE A 51 13.15 1.34 2.01
CA ILE A 51 12.68 1.68 0.68
C ILE A 51 12.72 3.19 0.46
N TYR A 52 13.80 3.70 -0.15
CA TYR A 52 14.09 5.15 -0.21
C TYR A 52 13.02 6.00 -0.93
N TRP A 53 12.25 5.39 -1.82
CA TRP A 53 11.23 6.06 -2.63
C TRP A 53 9.82 5.99 -2.02
N ARG A 54 9.66 5.29 -0.89
CA ARG A 54 8.44 5.26 -0.08
C ARG A 54 8.56 6.26 1.07
N HIS A 55 7.47 6.99 1.32
CA HIS A 55 7.38 7.94 2.43
C HIS A 55 6.05 7.75 3.18
N ASP A 56 5.84 8.57 4.21
CA ASP A 56 4.62 8.59 5.00
C ASP A 56 3.37 8.77 4.12
N SER A 57 2.39 7.90 4.31
CA SER A 57 1.12 7.91 3.56
C SER A 57 -0.03 7.42 4.44
N MET A 58 -1.26 7.93 4.23
CA MET A 58 -2.45 7.59 5.04
C MET A 58 -2.18 7.60 6.57
N VAL A 59 -1.45 8.62 7.04
CA VAL A 59 -1.05 8.76 8.46
C VAL A 59 -2.21 9.06 9.40
N ASP A 60 -3.34 9.51 8.85
CA ASP A 60 -4.60 9.85 9.50
C ASP A 60 -5.73 8.86 9.17
N ALA A 61 -5.40 7.68 8.62
CA ALA A 61 -6.36 6.60 8.43
C ALA A 61 -7.14 6.31 9.73
N GLY A 62 -8.47 6.22 9.65
CA GLY A 62 -9.36 6.01 10.80
C GLY A 62 -9.89 7.30 11.46
N ALA A 63 -9.39 8.47 11.06
CA ALA A 63 -9.86 9.76 11.59
C ALA A 63 -11.36 10.00 11.35
N ASP A 64 -11.92 9.43 10.28
CA ASP A 64 -13.36 9.45 9.96
C ASP A 64 -14.23 8.78 11.04
N HIS A 65 -13.63 7.95 11.89
CA HIS A 65 -14.27 7.31 13.03
C HIS A 65 -13.59 7.61 14.38
N GLY A 66 -12.66 8.57 14.44
CA GLY A 66 -11.95 8.94 15.66
C GLY A 66 -11.06 7.81 16.22
N VAL A 67 -10.51 6.95 15.34
CA VAL A 67 -9.61 5.85 15.69
C VAL A 67 -8.30 5.96 14.92
N ASP A 68 -7.22 5.37 15.43
CA ASP A 68 -5.96 5.26 14.69
C ASP A 68 -5.93 3.95 13.91
N LEU A 69 -6.07 4.04 12.58
CA LEU A 69 -5.90 2.93 11.65
C LEU A 69 -4.69 3.15 10.73
N SER A 70 -3.74 4.01 11.09
CA SER A 70 -2.46 4.16 10.40
C SER A 70 -1.59 2.89 10.59
N GLY A 71 -0.73 2.60 9.62
CA GLY A 71 0.05 1.37 9.59
C GLY A 71 -0.48 0.36 8.56
N GLY A 72 -0.02 -0.89 8.66
CA GLY A 72 -0.48 -1.99 7.81
C GLY A 72 0.11 -1.91 6.40
N TYR A 73 -0.48 -2.66 5.48
CA TYR A 73 0.04 -2.83 4.12
C TYR A 73 -1.02 -2.51 3.08
N TYR A 74 -0.61 -1.85 1.99
CA TYR A 74 -1.38 -1.79 0.76
C TYR A 74 -1.43 -3.17 0.11
N ASP A 75 -2.58 -3.50 -0.46
CA ASP A 75 -2.90 -4.84 -0.91
C ASP A 75 -2.10 -5.28 -2.14
N ALA A 76 -2.14 -4.46 -3.21
CA ALA A 76 -1.55 -4.81 -4.50
C ALA A 76 -0.82 -3.63 -5.14
N GLY A 77 -1.04 -3.38 -6.43
CA GLY A 77 -0.63 -2.15 -7.12
C GLY A 77 -1.42 -0.89 -6.75
N ASP A 78 -2.39 -1.01 -5.85
CA ASP A 78 -3.33 0.00 -5.41
C ASP A 78 -2.99 0.56 -4.02
N ASN A 79 -3.82 1.48 -3.52
CA ASN A 79 -3.60 2.07 -2.20
C ASN A 79 -4.68 1.68 -1.19
N VAL A 80 -5.49 0.64 -1.46
CA VAL A 80 -6.49 0.16 -0.50
C VAL A 80 -5.83 -0.83 0.47
N LYS A 81 -6.27 -0.79 1.73
CA LYS A 81 -5.90 -1.77 2.74
C LYS A 81 -7.05 -2.77 2.87
N PHE A 82 -7.04 -3.83 2.07
CA PHE A 82 -7.99 -4.93 2.17
C PHE A 82 -7.53 -5.93 3.25
N ASN A 83 -8.23 -5.97 4.38
CA ASN A 83 -7.74 -6.75 5.53
C ASN A 83 -7.94 -8.25 5.38
N PHE A 84 -8.86 -8.73 4.53
CA PHE A 84 -9.03 -10.17 4.33
C PHE A 84 -7.82 -10.83 3.65
N PRO A 85 -7.38 -10.41 2.45
CA PRO A 85 -6.13 -10.89 1.86
C PRO A 85 -4.88 -10.45 2.64
N GLY A 86 -4.91 -9.28 3.29
CA GLY A 86 -3.84 -8.82 4.16
C GLY A 86 -3.62 -9.76 5.35
N ALA A 87 -4.68 -10.18 6.03
CA ALA A 87 -4.60 -11.11 7.16
C ALA A 87 -4.11 -12.48 6.68
N ALA A 88 -4.67 -13.00 5.58
CA ALA A 88 -4.24 -14.29 5.01
C ALA A 88 -2.74 -14.30 4.67
N THR A 89 -2.25 -13.23 4.03
CA THR A 89 -0.83 -13.02 3.77
C THR A 89 -0.02 -13.10 5.05
N MET A 90 -0.41 -12.32 6.06
CA MET A 90 0.36 -12.22 7.30
C MET A 90 0.30 -13.52 8.12
N THR A 91 -0.79 -14.30 8.07
CA THR A 91 -0.86 -15.64 8.65
C THR A 91 0.18 -16.57 8.02
N LEU A 92 0.31 -16.57 6.68
CA LEU A 92 1.29 -17.39 5.98
C LEU A 92 2.74 -16.96 6.27
N LEU A 93 3.01 -15.66 6.35
CA LEU A 93 4.32 -15.15 6.77
C LEU A 93 4.66 -15.55 8.22
N ALA A 94 3.70 -15.39 9.14
CA ALA A 94 3.88 -15.81 10.53
C ALA A 94 4.11 -17.34 10.62
N TRP A 95 3.34 -18.14 9.88
CA TRP A 95 3.54 -19.59 9.80
C TRP A 95 4.93 -19.94 9.26
N SER A 96 5.36 -19.28 8.19
CA SER A 96 6.72 -19.41 7.65
C SER A 96 7.77 -19.16 8.74
N GLY A 97 7.66 -18.07 9.49
CA GLY A 97 8.58 -17.75 10.58
C GLY A 97 8.58 -18.82 11.68
N VAL A 98 7.41 -19.30 12.08
CA VAL A 98 7.24 -20.32 13.14
C VAL A 98 7.94 -21.63 12.78
N ASP A 99 7.72 -22.16 11.57
CA ASP A 99 8.20 -23.51 11.19
C ASP A 99 9.51 -23.51 10.38
N TYR A 100 9.90 -22.36 9.82
CA TYR A 100 11.12 -22.16 9.02
C TYR A 100 12.10 -21.13 9.58
N ALA A 101 12.06 -20.84 10.90
CA ALA A 101 13.02 -19.95 11.55
C ALA A 101 14.49 -20.22 11.15
N GLU A 102 14.89 -21.49 11.02
CA GLU A 102 16.23 -21.89 10.56
C GLU A 102 16.53 -21.39 9.14
N GLY A 103 15.56 -21.45 8.22
CA GLY A 103 15.73 -20.95 6.84
C GLY A 103 15.99 -19.45 6.80
N TYR A 104 15.20 -18.67 7.54
CA TYR A 104 15.42 -17.23 7.69
C TYR A 104 16.76 -16.91 8.37
N LYS A 105 17.12 -17.62 9.45
CA LYS A 105 18.41 -17.42 10.13
C LYS A 105 19.61 -17.74 9.22
N LYS A 106 19.53 -18.80 8.41
CA LYS A 106 20.55 -19.12 7.39
C LYS A 106 20.67 -18.05 6.32
N ALA A 107 19.57 -17.43 5.93
CA ALA A 107 19.54 -16.33 4.95
C ALA A 107 19.89 -14.95 5.55
N GLY A 108 20.07 -14.84 6.87
CA GLY A 108 20.24 -13.55 7.55
C GLY A 108 18.96 -12.69 7.57
N GLN A 109 17.79 -13.30 7.40
CA GLN A 109 16.50 -12.61 7.23
C GLN A 109 15.55 -12.73 8.43
N TRP A 110 16.03 -13.23 9.58
CA TRP A 110 15.19 -13.47 10.76
C TRP A 110 14.55 -12.20 11.32
N GLU A 111 15.35 -11.16 11.51
CA GLU A 111 14.84 -9.89 12.06
C GLU A 111 13.84 -9.22 11.10
N TYR A 112 14.04 -9.34 9.79
CA TYR A 112 13.16 -8.73 8.80
C TYR A 112 11.81 -9.46 8.67
N ILE A 113 11.75 -10.79 8.84
CA ILE A 113 10.46 -11.49 8.90
C ILE A 113 9.71 -11.15 10.20
N LEU A 114 10.41 -11.02 11.33
CA LEU A 114 9.81 -10.55 12.58
C LEU A 114 9.26 -9.12 12.39
N ASP A 115 10.04 -8.20 11.82
CA ASP A 115 9.61 -6.83 11.57
C ASP A 115 8.40 -6.75 10.63
N ALA A 116 8.39 -7.54 9.54
CA ALA A 116 7.27 -7.61 8.62
C ALA A 116 5.98 -8.10 9.31
N VAL A 117 6.07 -9.17 10.10
CA VAL A 117 4.90 -9.71 10.82
C VAL A 117 4.44 -8.75 11.92
N ARG A 118 5.37 -8.12 12.65
CA ARG A 118 5.04 -7.15 13.70
C ARG A 118 4.29 -5.95 13.13
N TRP A 119 4.76 -5.37 12.01
CA TRP A 119 4.09 -4.26 11.34
C TRP A 119 2.63 -4.57 10.97
N GLY A 120 2.38 -5.78 10.48
CA GLY A 120 1.02 -6.25 10.22
C GLY A 120 0.22 -6.38 11.50
N ALA A 121 0.74 -7.10 12.50
CA ALA A 121 0.05 -7.36 13.75
C ALA A 121 -0.27 -6.10 14.56
N ASP A 122 0.60 -5.09 14.56
CA ASP A 122 0.34 -3.79 15.17
C ASP A 122 -0.90 -3.13 14.54
N TYR A 123 -0.99 -3.12 13.21
CA TYR A 123 -2.15 -2.59 12.49
C TYR A 123 -3.43 -3.40 12.76
N PHE A 124 -3.38 -4.73 12.69
CA PHE A 124 -4.56 -5.57 12.93
C PHE A 124 -5.05 -5.47 14.38
N MET A 125 -4.16 -5.26 15.36
CA MET A 125 -4.56 -4.96 16.74
C MET A 125 -5.21 -3.58 16.88
N LYS A 126 -4.75 -2.56 16.14
CA LYS A 126 -5.44 -1.25 16.04
C LYS A 126 -6.84 -1.37 15.44
N CYS A 127 -7.02 -2.22 14.43
CA CYS A 127 -8.33 -2.48 13.82
C CYS A 127 -9.35 -3.11 14.78
N HIS A 128 -8.91 -3.81 15.83
CA HIS A 128 -9.78 -4.42 16.84
C HIS A 128 -10.08 -3.40 17.95
N THR A 129 -11.05 -2.54 17.70
CA THR A 129 -11.40 -1.39 18.55
C THR A 129 -12.40 -1.73 19.66
N GLY A 130 -13.04 -2.90 19.59
CA GLY A 130 -13.92 -3.39 20.64
C GLY A 130 -14.22 -4.87 20.47
N LYS A 131 -14.78 -5.51 21.51
CA LYS A 131 -14.98 -6.98 21.56
C LYS A 131 -15.69 -7.58 20.34
N ASN A 132 -16.64 -6.85 19.76
CA ASN A 132 -17.40 -7.25 18.58
C ASN A 132 -17.29 -6.18 17.48
N GLU A 133 -16.15 -5.50 17.37
CA GLU A 133 -15.90 -4.45 16.39
C GLU A 133 -14.49 -4.60 15.80
N LEU A 134 -14.43 -4.80 14.48
CA LEU A 134 -13.19 -4.99 13.75
C LEU A 134 -13.22 -4.20 12.44
N TYR A 135 -12.26 -3.31 12.24
CA TYR A 135 -12.05 -2.65 10.95
C TYR A 135 -11.44 -3.64 9.94
N VAL A 136 -12.03 -3.71 8.76
CA VAL A 136 -11.71 -4.70 7.72
C VAL A 136 -11.24 -4.05 6.41
N GLN A 137 -11.34 -2.73 6.31
CA GLN A 137 -10.85 -2.00 5.16
C GLN A 137 -10.55 -0.54 5.50
N VAL A 138 -9.52 0.03 4.88
CA VAL A 138 -9.31 1.47 4.78
C VAL A 138 -9.12 1.82 3.31
N GLY A 139 -9.91 2.77 2.81
CA GLY A 139 -10.01 3.09 1.38
C GLY A 139 -11.22 2.44 0.73
N ASP A 140 -11.71 3.03 -0.37
CA ASP A 140 -12.74 2.45 -1.23
C ASP A 140 -12.12 2.05 -2.57
N GLY A 141 -12.19 0.77 -2.93
CA GLY A 141 -11.57 0.24 -4.14
C GLY A 141 -12.11 0.88 -5.42
N ASN A 142 -13.40 1.21 -5.47
CA ASN A 142 -13.97 1.86 -6.65
C ASN A 142 -13.37 3.25 -6.85
N THR A 143 -13.24 4.03 -5.78
CA THR A 143 -12.65 5.37 -5.80
C THR A 143 -11.16 5.31 -6.10
N ASP A 144 -10.42 4.44 -5.41
CA ASP A 144 -8.97 4.24 -5.57
C ASP A 144 -8.59 3.75 -6.98
N HIS A 145 -9.46 2.94 -7.60
CA HIS A 145 -9.27 2.40 -8.94
C HIS A 145 -10.01 3.20 -10.01
N SER A 146 -10.68 4.30 -9.64
CA SER A 146 -11.58 4.99 -10.57
C SER A 146 -10.82 5.62 -11.74
N VAL A 147 -11.39 5.38 -12.93
CA VAL A 147 -11.10 6.11 -14.16
C VAL A 147 -12.36 6.87 -14.54
N SER A 148 -12.43 8.16 -14.25
CA SER A 148 -13.54 9.01 -14.67
C SER A 148 -13.36 9.48 -16.11
N ILE A 149 -14.13 8.86 -17.02
CA ILE A 149 -14.24 9.28 -18.43
C ILE A 149 -14.93 10.66 -18.55
N ILE A 150 -15.86 10.98 -17.64
CA ILE A 150 -16.64 12.22 -17.68
C ILE A 150 -15.81 13.43 -17.21
N TYR A 151 -14.94 13.24 -16.21
CA TYR A 151 -14.07 14.29 -15.69
C TYR A 151 -12.63 14.23 -16.23
N ASN A 152 -12.33 13.26 -17.10
CA ASN A 152 -10.97 12.99 -17.60
C ASN A 152 -9.93 12.87 -16.46
N MET A 153 -10.31 12.16 -15.40
CA MET A 153 -9.48 11.91 -14.22
C MET A 153 -9.22 10.41 -14.09
N ASN A 154 -7.97 10.00 -13.91
CA ASN A 154 -7.58 8.62 -13.61
C ASN A 154 -6.77 8.70 -12.31
N PHE A 155 -7.15 7.97 -11.26
CA PHE A 155 -6.48 8.05 -9.95
C PHE A 155 -5.32 7.05 -9.87
N TRP A 156 -4.32 7.22 -10.74
CA TRP A 156 -3.07 6.47 -10.65
C TRP A 156 -2.05 7.28 -9.84
N TYR A 157 -2.18 7.22 -8.51
CA TYR A 157 -1.33 7.96 -7.57
C TYR A 157 -0.45 7.04 -6.74
N PRO A 158 0.85 7.33 -6.57
CA PRO A 158 1.60 6.78 -5.45
C PRO A 158 0.93 7.17 -4.12
N PRO A 159 1.00 6.32 -3.10
CA PRO A 159 0.19 6.44 -1.89
C PRO A 159 0.42 7.75 -1.11
N GLU A 160 1.61 8.33 -1.23
CA GLU A 160 2.00 9.57 -0.57
C GLU A 160 1.30 10.83 -1.15
N TYR A 161 0.65 10.67 -2.31
CA TYR A 161 0.01 11.75 -3.06
C TYR A 161 -1.51 11.60 -3.17
N ILE A 162 -2.11 10.66 -2.44
CA ILE A 162 -3.56 10.45 -2.40
C ILE A 162 -4.26 11.76 -1.99
N LYS A 163 -5.33 12.10 -2.71
CA LYS A 163 -6.16 13.29 -2.46
C LYS A 163 -7.64 12.98 -2.30
N TYR A 164 -8.05 11.74 -2.57
CA TYR A 164 -9.41 11.28 -2.35
C TYR A 164 -9.56 10.79 -0.90
N GLU A 165 -10.81 10.76 -0.44
CA GLU A 165 -11.14 10.19 0.86
C GLU A 165 -10.89 8.68 0.86
N TYR A 166 -10.35 8.17 1.98
CA TYR A 166 -10.11 6.75 2.22
C TYR A 166 -10.94 6.30 3.43
N PRO A 167 -12.25 6.04 3.24
CA PRO A 167 -13.15 5.71 4.35
C PRO A 167 -12.74 4.40 5.04
N SER A 168 -12.99 4.32 6.34
CA SER A 168 -12.70 3.14 7.16
C SER A 168 -13.96 2.30 7.34
N THR A 169 -13.88 1.01 6.98
CA THR A 169 -15.02 0.10 7.03
C THR A 169 -14.82 -0.97 8.11
N LYS A 170 -15.87 -1.28 8.87
CA LYS A 170 -15.83 -2.26 9.96
C LYS A 170 -16.96 -3.27 9.93
N ILE A 171 -16.73 -4.43 10.53
CA ILE A 171 -17.75 -5.42 10.84
C ILE A 171 -18.13 -5.33 12.33
N THR A 172 -19.37 -5.71 12.62
CA THR A 172 -19.96 -5.65 13.97
C THR A 172 -20.87 -6.86 14.22
N ALA A 173 -21.38 -7.01 15.44
CA ALA A 173 -22.39 -8.04 15.75
C ALA A 173 -23.64 -8.00 14.85
N SER A 174 -24.06 -6.82 14.37
CA SER A 174 -25.22 -6.66 13.47
C SER A 174 -24.88 -6.74 11.98
N ALA A 175 -23.61 -6.61 11.63
CA ALA A 175 -23.07 -6.73 10.27
C ALA A 175 -21.78 -7.57 10.34
N PRO A 176 -21.90 -8.89 10.53
CA PRO A 176 -20.76 -9.76 10.80
C PRO A 176 -19.89 -9.97 9.56
N GLY A 177 -18.70 -10.52 9.79
CA GLY A 177 -17.76 -10.96 8.76
C GLY A 177 -16.85 -12.04 9.32
N SER A 178 -17.35 -13.27 9.37
CA SER A 178 -16.68 -14.38 10.06
C SER A 178 -15.38 -14.79 9.40
N GLU A 179 -15.28 -14.66 8.09
CA GLU A 179 -14.11 -14.99 7.29
C GLU A 179 -12.92 -14.07 7.67
N VAL A 180 -13.07 -12.76 7.47
CA VAL A 180 -12.01 -11.79 7.77
C VAL A 180 -11.67 -11.74 9.26
N ALA A 181 -12.65 -11.92 10.16
CA ALA A 181 -12.39 -12.03 11.59
C ALA A 181 -11.66 -13.32 11.95
N GLY A 182 -12.09 -14.47 11.41
CA GLY A 182 -11.46 -15.77 11.61
C GLY A 182 -10.01 -15.79 11.11
N GLU A 183 -9.75 -15.20 9.95
CA GLU A 183 -8.40 -15.05 9.40
C GLU A 183 -7.54 -14.09 10.23
N THR A 184 -8.09 -12.96 10.67
CA THR A 184 -7.37 -12.03 11.56
C THR A 184 -6.99 -12.70 12.89
N ALA A 185 -7.89 -13.53 13.45
CA ALA A 185 -7.60 -14.31 14.64
C ALA A 185 -6.51 -15.37 14.40
N ALA A 186 -6.57 -16.08 13.26
CA ALA A 186 -5.54 -17.02 12.84
C ALA A 186 -4.17 -16.33 12.76
N PHE A 187 -4.12 -15.16 12.12
CA PHE A 187 -2.91 -14.36 12.00
C PHE A 187 -2.31 -14.00 13.36
N LEU A 188 -3.11 -13.44 14.28
CA LEU A 188 -2.62 -13.02 15.59
C LEU A 188 -2.25 -14.20 16.50
N ALA A 189 -2.89 -15.36 16.33
CA ALA A 189 -2.50 -16.61 17.00
C ALA A 189 -1.16 -17.16 16.46
N ALA A 190 -0.95 -17.14 15.14
CA ALA A 190 0.33 -17.48 14.54
C ALA A 190 1.44 -16.50 14.97
N THR A 191 1.12 -15.20 15.05
CA THR A 191 2.02 -14.15 15.56
C THR A 191 2.42 -14.41 17.01
N TYR A 192 1.48 -14.80 17.88
CA TYR A 192 1.82 -15.22 19.24
C TYR A 192 2.89 -16.33 19.24
N LEU A 193 2.73 -17.36 18.41
CA LEU A 193 3.70 -18.46 18.32
C LEU A 193 5.07 -17.99 17.81
N LEU A 194 5.10 -17.04 16.88
CA LEU A 194 6.34 -16.47 16.35
C LEU A 194 7.10 -15.66 17.40
N PHE A 195 6.38 -14.88 18.22
CA PHE A 195 6.97 -13.95 19.17
C PHE A 195 7.07 -14.45 20.61
N LYS A 196 6.43 -15.58 20.98
CA LYS A 196 6.38 -16.02 22.39
C LYS A 196 7.75 -16.16 23.07
N ASP A 197 8.80 -16.44 22.30
CA ASP A 197 10.17 -16.59 22.79
C ASP A 197 11.05 -15.35 22.50
N GLU A 198 10.65 -14.51 21.53
CA GLU A 198 11.36 -13.29 21.12
C GLU A 198 10.90 -12.05 21.91
N ASP A 199 9.59 -11.94 22.17
CA ASP A 199 8.90 -10.87 22.90
C ASP A 199 7.60 -11.41 23.54
N PRO A 200 7.69 -12.06 24.72
CA PRO A 200 6.55 -12.74 25.35
C PRO A 200 5.40 -11.80 25.71
N THR A 201 5.70 -10.55 26.06
CA THR A 201 4.68 -9.55 26.42
C THR A 201 3.87 -9.15 25.20
N TYR A 202 4.53 -8.87 24.07
CA TYR A 202 3.85 -8.59 22.82
C TYR A 202 3.05 -9.79 22.33
N ALA A 203 3.65 -10.99 22.38
CA ALA A 203 2.97 -12.22 21.99
C ALA A 203 1.66 -12.43 22.78
N ALA A 204 1.69 -12.24 24.11
CA ALA A 204 0.49 -12.35 24.95
C ALA A 204 -0.60 -11.34 24.55
N LYS A 205 -0.20 -10.13 24.11
CA LYS A 205 -1.12 -9.12 23.57
C LYS A 205 -1.78 -9.60 22.28
N CYS A 206 -1.00 -10.13 21.32
CA CYS A 206 -1.54 -10.72 20.09
C CYS A 206 -2.51 -11.87 20.39
N LEU A 207 -2.16 -12.77 21.31
CA LEU A 207 -3.02 -13.90 21.68
C LEU A 207 -4.36 -13.45 22.31
N LYS A 208 -4.34 -12.37 23.10
CA LYS A 208 -5.58 -11.79 23.66
C LYS A 208 -6.52 -11.34 22.53
N HIS A 209 -6.01 -10.52 21.60
CA HIS A 209 -6.79 -10.06 20.45
C HIS A 209 -7.27 -11.25 19.60
N ALA A 210 -6.41 -12.25 19.33
CA ALA A 210 -6.77 -13.44 18.56
C ALA A 210 -7.99 -14.17 19.16
N LYS A 211 -8.01 -14.37 20.49
CA LYS A 211 -9.13 -15.04 21.18
C LYS A 211 -10.43 -14.23 21.13
N GLU A 212 -10.34 -12.92 21.35
CA GLU A 212 -11.51 -12.03 21.35
C GLU A 212 -12.12 -11.93 19.94
N ILE A 213 -11.29 -11.74 18.91
CA ILE A 213 -11.73 -11.66 17.52
C ILE A 213 -12.32 -13.00 17.05
N TYR A 214 -11.72 -14.13 17.40
CA TYR A 214 -12.26 -15.44 17.03
C TYR A 214 -13.62 -15.71 17.68
N GLU A 215 -13.77 -15.35 18.95
CA GLU A 215 -15.06 -15.49 19.64
C GLU A 215 -16.14 -14.62 18.97
N PHE A 216 -15.78 -13.40 18.54
CA PHE A 216 -16.67 -12.55 17.73
C PHE A 216 -17.05 -13.23 16.41
N ALA A 217 -16.06 -13.74 15.66
CA ALA A 217 -16.27 -14.42 14.37
C ALA A 217 -17.20 -15.63 14.47
N ASP A 218 -17.04 -16.44 15.52
CA ASP A 218 -17.77 -17.70 15.71
C ASP A 218 -19.16 -17.50 16.33
N THR A 219 -19.34 -16.45 17.14
CA THR A 219 -20.62 -16.09 17.77
C THR A 219 -21.58 -15.43 16.78
N TYR A 220 -21.08 -14.50 15.95
CA TYR A 220 -21.89 -13.75 15.00
C TYR A 220 -21.51 -14.16 13.59
N ARG A 221 -22.16 -15.23 13.10
CA ARG A 221 -21.78 -15.83 11.81
C ARG A 221 -22.44 -15.15 10.61
N GLY A 222 -21.63 -14.72 9.65
CA GLY A 222 -22.11 -14.20 8.37
C GLY A 222 -21.00 -13.66 7.48
N ASP A 223 -21.30 -13.56 6.18
CA ASP A 223 -20.35 -13.11 5.17
C ASP A 223 -20.13 -11.58 5.28
N TYR A 224 -18.87 -11.14 5.29
CA TYR A 224 -18.52 -9.73 5.45
C TYR A 224 -19.00 -8.87 4.26
N THR A 225 -19.17 -9.48 3.10
CA THR A 225 -19.67 -8.84 1.87
C THR A 225 -21.13 -8.39 1.98
N VAL A 226 -21.92 -8.96 2.89
CA VAL A 226 -23.32 -8.56 3.11
C VAL A 226 -23.40 -7.16 3.72
N GLY A 227 -22.55 -6.88 4.70
CA GLY A 227 -22.43 -5.55 5.30
C GLY A 227 -21.59 -4.58 4.47
N ASN A 228 -20.77 -5.11 3.56
CA ASN A 228 -19.76 -4.35 2.82
C ASN A 228 -19.78 -4.72 1.32
N PRO A 229 -20.88 -4.49 0.60
CA PRO A 229 -21.05 -4.96 -0.79
C PRO A 229 -20.02 -4.37 -1.78
N GLN A 230 -19.39 -3.24 -1.45
CA GLN A 230 -18.36 -2.60 -2.27
C GLN A 230 -17.11 -3.47 -2.46
N VAL A 231 -16.87 -4.45 -1.56
CA VAL A 231 -15.68 -5.32 -1.62
C VAL A 231 -15.84 -6.48 -2.60
N ILE A 232 -17.07 -6.77 -3.05
CA ILE A 232 -17.41 -7.93 -3.90
C ILE A 232 -16.66 -7.89 -5.24
N SER A 233 -16.36 -6.69 -5.75
CA SER A 233 -15.60 -6.53 -7.00
C SER A 233 -14.10 -6.78 -6.86
N PHE A 234 -13.60 -6.95 -5.64
CA PHE A 234 -12.17 -7.11 -5.33
C PHE A 234 -11.91 -8.45 -4.62
N TYR A 235 -12.44 -8.59 -3.41
CA TYR A 235 -12.22 -9.74 -2.52
C TYR A 235 -13.55 -10.35 -2.06
N ASN A 236 -14.29 -10.93 -3.01
CA ASN A 236 -15.54 -11.62 -2.69
C ASN A 236 -15.31 -12.90 -1.86
N THR A 237 -16.34 -13.35 -1.15
CA THR A 237 -16.30 -14.60 -0.37
C THR A 237 -16.80 -15.77 -1.23
N TYR A 238 -15.89 -16.57 -1.81
CA TYR A 238 -16.25 -17.69 -2.69
C TYR A 238 -16.37 -19.02 -1.93
N SER A 239 -15.44 -19.31 -1.02
CA SER A 239 -15.43 -20.49 -0.15
C SER A 239 -16.49 -20.43 0.97
N GLY A 240 -16.82 -19.22 1.45
CA GLY A 240 -17.62 -18.97 2.64
C GLY A 240 -16.74 -18.52 3.80
N TYR A 241 -17.21 -18.73 5.04
CA TYR A 241 -16.43 -18.44 6.26
C TYR A 241 -16.11 -19.67 7.10
N MET A 242 -16.60 -20.84 6.71
CA MET A 242 -16.48 -22.04 7.54
C MET A 242 -15.02 -22.51 7.61
N ASP A 243 -14.27 -22.32 6.53
CA ASP A 243 -12.87 -22.65 6.50
C ASP A 243 -12.01 -21.68 7.33
N GLU A 244 -12.32 -20.39 7.40
CA GLU A 244 -11.64 -19.46 8.32
C GLU A 244 -11.99 -19.73 9.78
N LEU A 245 -13.23 -20.13 10.09
CA LEU A 245 -13.59 -20.55 11.44
C LEU A 245 -12.84 -21.81 11.85
N ALA A 246 -12.70 -22.79 10.94
CA ALA A 246 -11.89 -23.98 11.20
C ALA A 246 -10.39 -23.64 11.32
N TRP A 247 -9.89 -22.77 10.45
CA TRP A 247 -8.51 -22.30 10.41
C TRP A 247 -8.12 -21.53 11.67
N GLY A 248 -8.93 -20.56 12.08
CA GLY A 248 -8.76 -19.82 13.33
C GLY A 248 -8.81 -20.73 14.55
N ALA A 249 -9.70 -21.72 14.58
CA ALA A 249 -9.71 -22.75 15.64
C ALA A 249 -8.41 -23.56 15.64
N ALA A 250 -7.95 -24.03 14.48
CA ALA A 250 -6.72 -24.83 14.39
C ALA A 250 -5.50 -24.02 14.88
N TRP A 251 -5.40 -22.73 14.53
CA TRP A 251 -4.33 -21.86 15.02
C TRP A 251 -4.42 -21.59 16.52
N LEU A 252 -5.61 -21.31 17.04
CA LEU A 252 -5.79 -21.11 18.48
C LEU A 252 -5.54 -22.40 19.27
N LEU A 253 -5.91 -23.56 18.73
CA LEU A 253 -5.55 -24.86 19.28
C LEU A 253 -4.03 -25.01 19.33
N ARG A 254 -3.32 -24.73 18.24
CA ARG A 254 -1.84 -24.78 18.20
C ARG A 254 -1.19 -23.80 19.18
N ALA A 255 -1.76 -22.60 19.31
CA ALA A 255 -1.24 -21.55 20.19
C ALA A 255 -1.46 -21.85 21.67
N THR A 256 -2.57 -22.49 22.03
CA THR A 256 -3.02 -22.58 23.43
C THR A 256 -3.07 -23.99 24.00
N GLY A 257 -3.21 -25.01 23.16
CA GLY A 257 -3.54 -26.37 23.57
C GLY A 257 -4.97 -26.53 24.12
N ASP A 258 -5.83 -25.53 23.96
CA ASP A 258 -7.21 -25.58 24.46
C ASP A 258 -8.10 -26.41 23.52
N GLU A 259 -8.50 -27.59 23.99
CA GLU A 259 -9.32 -28.58 23.28
C GLU A 259 -10.73 -28.07 22.90
N THR A 260 -11.18 -26.95 23.45
CA THR A 260 -12.42 -26.30 22.98
C THR A 260 -12.30 -25.88 21.51
N TYR A 261 -11.11 -25.44 21.06
CA TYR A 261 -10.87 -25.12 19.66
C TYR A 261 -10.82 -26.37 18.78
N LEU A 262 -10.30 -27.50 19.27
CA LEU A 262 -10.40 -28.78 18.55
C LEU A 262 -11.86 -29.19 18.34
N SER A 263 -12.70 -28.94 19.34
CA SER A 263 -14.14 -29.22 19.25
C SER A 263 -14.82 -28.35 18.19
N LYS A 264 -14.51 -27.04 18.15
CA LYS A 264 -15.00 -26.10 17.13
C LYS A 264 -14.55 -26.49 15.72
N TYR A 265 -13.27 -26.85 15.54
CA TYR A 265 -12.76 -27.38 14.27
C TYR A 265 -13.53 -28.63 13.82
N ASN A 266 -13.70 -29.60 14.72
CA ASN A 266 -14.35 -30.86 14.40
C ASN A 266 -15.84 -30.72 14.05
N GLU A 267 -16.54 -29.74 14.64
CA GLU A 267 -17.92 -29.44 14.28
C GLU A 267 -18.04 -29.06 12.79
N ILE A 268 -17.08 -28.29 12.28
CA ILE A 268 -17.04 -27.85 10.89
C ILE A 268 -16.54 -29.00 9.99
N ALA A 269 -15.38 -29.57 10.32
CA ALA A 269 -14.70 -30.55 9.47
C ALA A 269 -15.51 -31.85 9.29
N ASN A 270 -16.27 -32.26 10.32
CA ASN A 270 -17.07 -33.49 10.28
C ASN A 270 -18.53 -33.23 9.88
N LYS A 271 -18.91 -31.99 9.54
CA LYS A 271 -20.25 -31.69 9.05
C LYS A 271 -20.54 -32.52 7.81
N LYS A 272 -21.74 -33.08 7.74
CA LYS A 272 -22.21 -33.80 6.54
C LYS A 272 -22.65 -32.78 5.50
N TYR A 273 -21.95 -32.75 4.39
CA TYR A 273 -22.30 -31.97 3.21
C TYR A 273 -22.93 -32.87 2.15
N GLU A 274 -23.78 -32.30 1.30
CA GLU A 274 -24.23 -32.99 0.10
C GLU A 274 -23.04 -33.28 -0.83
N SER A 275 -23.14 -34.33 -1.66
CA SER A 275 -22.00 -34.83 -2.44
C SER A 275 -21.39 -33.81 -3.41
N TYR A 276 -22.15 -32.77 -3.78
CA TYR A 276 -21.76 -31.74 -4.73
C TYR A 276 -21.76 -30.33 -4.13
N ASP A 277 -21.79 -30.20 -2.80
CA ASP A 277 -21.69 -28.88 -2.17
C ASP A 277 -20.27 -28.31 -2.39
N PRO A 278 -20.10 -27.21 -3.13
CA PRO A 278 -18.78 -26.61 -3.36
C PRO A 278 -18.13 -26.11 -2.06
N LYS A 279 -18.94 -25.83 -1.03
CA LYS A 279 -18.50 -25.42 0.32
C LYS A 279 -18.22 -26.61 1.23
N LYS A 280 -18.20 -27.84 0.70
CA LYS A 280 -17.79 -29.02 1.45
C LYS A 280 -16.39 -28.83 2.01
N PHE A 281 -16.24 -29.03 3.32
CA PHE A 281 -14.97 -28.81 3.99
C PHE A 281 -13.89 -29.80 3.54
N LEU A 282 -14.17 -31.11 3.55
CA LEU A 282 -13.20 -32.14 3.16
C LEU A 282 -13.20 -32.42 1.65
N GLY A 283 -12.02 -32.63 1.08
CA GLY A 283 -11.82 -33.03 -0.32
C GLY A 283 -11.44 -31.90 -1.26
N SER A 284 -11.14 -30.70 -0.75
CA SER A 284 -10.48 -29.66 -1.54
C SER A 284 -9.14 -30.16 -2.07
N THR A 285 -8.87 -29.90 -3.34
CA THR A 285 -7.63 -30.27 -4.06
C THR A 285 -6.91 -29.05 -4.65
N GLY A 286 -7.43 -27.86 -4.38
CA GLY A 286 -6.89 -26.59 -4.82
C GLY A 286 -5.77 -26.06 -3.91
N PRO A 287 -5.14 -24.96 -4.29
CA PRO A 287 -4.16 -24.28 -3.45
C PRO A 287 -4.84 -23.61 -2.26
N ILE A 288 -4.11 -23.43 -1.16
CA ILE A 288 -4.49 -22.44 -0.13
C ILE A 288 -4.59 -21.05 -0.79
N SER A 289 -5.47 -20.17 -0.35
CA SER A 289 -5.53 -18.79 -0.86
C SER A 289 -6.01 -17.82 0.21
N TRP A 290 -6.09 -16.54 -0.17
CA TRP A 290 -6.75 -15.53 0.65
C TRP A 290 -8.25 -15.80 0.86
N ASP A 291 -8.86 -16.75 0.13
CA ASP A 291 -10.27 -17.14 0.21
C ASP A 291 -10.45 -18.58 0.75
N ASP A 292 -9.65 -19.57 0.34
CA ASP A 292 -9.82 -20.97 0.77
C ASP A 292 -8.70 -21.47 1.71
N LYS A 293 -9.06 -21.79 2.96
CA LYS A 293 -8.12 -22.22 4.03
C LYS A 293 -8.17 -23.72 4.30
N ARG A 294 -9.04 -24.47 3.60
CA ARG A 294 -9.16 -25.93 3.78
C ARG A 294 -7.82 -26.66 3.60
N PRO A 295 -7.01 -26.35 2.56
CA PRO A 295 -5.67 -26.93 2.43
C PRO A 295 -4.78 -26.72 3.66
N GLY A 296 -4.76 -25.50 4.19
CA GLY A 296 -4.00 -25.16 5.39
C GLY A 296 -4.46 -25.94 6.59
N CYS A 297 -5.78 -26.08 6.77
CA CYS A 297 -6.38 -26.87 7.85
C CYS A 297 -5.92 -28.33 7.83
N TYR A 298 -5.89 -29.00 6.67
CA TYR A 298 -5.46 -30.40 6.58
C TYR A 298 -4.02 -30.58 7.07
N ILE A 299 -3.12 -29.69 6.62
CA ILE A 299 -1.70 -29.76 6.98
C ILE A 299 -1.51 -29.39 8.45
N LEU A 300 -2.11 -28.29 8.90
CA LEU A 300 -1.96 -27.78 10.26
C LEU A 300 -2.50 -28.78 11.30
N MET A 301 -3.65 -29.40 11.05
CA MET A 301 -4.21 -30.40 11.97
C MET A 301 -3.37 -31.67 12.01
N ALA A 302 -2.82 -32.12 10.87
CA ALA A 302 -1.88 -33.24 10.86
C ALA A 302 -0.62 -32.95 11.71
N MET A 303 -0.14 -31.70 11.68
CA MET A 303 0.99 -31.24 12.49
C MET A 303 0.65 -31.13 13.99
N ILE A 304 -0.58 -30.74 14.33
CA ILE A 304 -1.01 -30.58 15.73
C ILE A 304 -1.28 -31.94 16.38
N THR A 305 -2.05 -32.81 15.71
CA THR A 305 -2.55 -34.04 16.34
C THR A 305 -1.66 -35.26 16.07
N GLY A 306 -1.03 -35.32 14.90
CA GLY A 306 -0.24 -36.48 14.45
C GLY A 306 -1.04 -37.79 14.34
N ASP A 307 -2.37 -37.73 14.41
CA ASP A 307 -3.22 -38.92 14.33
C ASP A 307 -3.42 -39.41 12.90
N ASP A 308 -3.75 -40.69 12.75
CA ASP A 308 -3.91 -41.33 11.44
C ASP A 308 -4.96 -40.64 10.55
N LYS A 309 -6.02 -40.05 11.13
CA LYS A 309 -7.09 -39.41 10.36
C LYS A 309 -6.54 -38.16 9.66
N HIS A 310 -5.99 -37.21 10.41
CA HIS A 310 -5.51 -35.95 9.87
C HIS A 310 -4.25 -36.15 9.03
N MET A 311 -3.38 -37.10 9.40
CA MET A 311 -2.24 -37.49 8.57
C MET A 311 -2.70 -38.01 7.19
N ASN A 312 -3.73 -38.86 7.14
CA ASN A 312 -4.26 -39.37 5.87
C ASN A 312 -4.95 -38.27 5.04
N GLU A 313 -5.62 -37.31 5.67
CA GLU A 313 -6.18 -36.13 4.99
C GLU A 313 -5.08 -35.29 4.33
N ALA A 314 -4.01 -34.98 5.07
CA ALA A 314 -2.85 -34.25 4.55
C ALA A 314 -2.15 -35.00 3.40
N TYR A 315 -1.92 -36.31 3.53
CA TYR A 315 -1.38 -37.13 2.43
C TYR A 315 -2.27 -37.11 1.19
N SER A 316 -3.58 -37.27 1.37
CA SER A 316 -4.54 -37.30 0.27
C SER A 316 -4.56 -35.97 -0.47
N TYR A 317 -4.54 -34.86 0.28
CA TYR A 317 -4.43 -33.53 -0.28
C TYR A 317 -3.13 -33.34 -1.08
N CYS A 318 -1.98 -33.60 -0.46
CA CYS A 318 -0.68 -33.43 -1.12
C CYS A 318 -0.56 -34.28 -2.38
N ASP A 319 -1.05 -35.53 -2.35
CA ASP A 319 -1.04 -36.40 -3.52
C ASP A 319 -1.97 -35.90 -4.63
N ALA A 320 -3.13 -35.33 -4.27
CA ALA A 320 -4.05 -34.73 -5.24
C ALA A 320 -3.43 -33.52 -5.94
N VAL A 321 -2.77 -32.62 -5.19
CA VAL A 321 -2.07 -31.45 -5.75
C VAL A 321 -1.03 -31.84 -6.81
N LEU A 322 -0.30 -32.94 -6.59
CA LEU A 322 0.69 -33.44 -7.55
C LEU A 322 0.10 -33.91 -8.88
N THR A 323 -1.19 -34.26 -8.88
CA THR A 323 -1.92 -34.76 -10.07
C THR A 323 -2.68 -33.67 -10.81
N GLN A 324 -2.71 -32.44 -10.28
CA GLN A 324 -3.36 -31.31 -10.94
C GLN A 324 -2.69 -30.95 -12.28
N PRO A 325 -3.43 -30.32 -13.20
CA PRO A 325 -2.89 -29.86 -14.47
C PRO A 325 -1.67 -28.96 -14.30
N LYS A 326 -0.83 -28.97 -15.33
CA LYS A 326 0.34 -28.10 -15.44
C LYS A 326 0.42 -27.54 -16.84
N THR A 327 1.00 -26.35 -16.99
CA THR A 327 1.41 -25.82 -18.29
C THR A 327 2.42 -26.77 -18.96
N LYS A 328 2.72 -26.54 -20.24
CA LYS A 328 3.75 -27.33 -20.95
C LYS A 328 5.13 -27.16 -20.32
N GLY A 329 5.40 -25.99 -19.75
CA GLY A 329 6.60 -25.69 -18.99
C GLY A 329 6.63 -26.27 -17.57
N GLY A 330 5.53 -26.83 -17.07
CA GLY A 330 5.48 -27.52 -15.78
C GLY A 330 5.01 -26.67 -14.58
N LEU A 331 4.51 -25.46 -14.81
CA LEU A 331 3.87 -24.65 -13.78
C LEU A 331 2.51 -25.26 -13.43
N TRP A 332 2.20 -25.40 -12.15
CA TRP A 332 0.89 -25.81 -11.66
C TRP A 332 -0.19 -24.87 -12.22
N TRP A 333 -1.27 -25.44 -12.73
CA TRP A 333 -2.28 -24.69 -13.46
C TRP A 333 -3.70 -25.16 -13.13
N ASP A 334 -4.58 -24.18 -12.94
CA ASP A 334 -6.02 -24.35 -12.81
C ASP A 334 -6.71 -23.27 -13.65
N ASP A 335 -7.62 -23.67 -14.53
CA ASP A 335 -8.24 -22.79 -15.52
C ASP A 335 -9.13 -21.71 -14.89
N GLY A 336 -9.67 -21.93 -13.69
CA GLY A 336 -10.50 -20.95 -12.98
C GLY A 336 -9.67 -19.95 -12.17
N LEU A 337 -8.55 -20.41 -11.61
CA LEU A 337 -7.72 -19.63 -10.70
C LEU A 337 -6.53 -18.95 -11.40
N SER A 338 -5.79 -19.69 -12.23
CA SER A 338 -4.46 -19.29 -12.73
C SER A 338 -4.50 -18.22 -13.82
N ILE A 339 -5.68 -17.80 -14.27
CA ILE A 339 -5.86 -16.63 -15.15
C ILE A 339 -5.41 -15.34 -14.43
N TRP A 340 -5.49 -15.31 -13.10
CA TRP A 340 -5.05 -14.22 -12.24
C TRP A 340 -3.96 -14.74 -11.30
N GLY A 341 -2.71 -14.31 -11.47
CA GLY A 341 -1.65 -14.71 -10.54
C GLY A 341 -1.33 -16.21 -10.58
N SER A 342 -1.00 -16.76 -11.76
CA SER A 342 -0.58 -18.17 -11.92
C SER A 342 0.62 -18.53 -11.03
N ASN A 343 1.61 -17.64 -10.92
CA ASN A 343 2.78 -17.83 -10.04
C ASN A 343 2.39 -17.90 -8.56
N ARG A 344 1.39 -17.11 -8.13
CA ARG A 344 0.83 -17.16 -6.77
C ARG A 344 0.21 -18.51 -6.51
N TYR A 345 -0.67 -19.00 -7.37
CA TYR A 345 -1.34 -20.27 -7.12
C TYR A 345 -0.40 -21.48 -7.18
N ALA A 346 0.59 -21.46 -8.07
CA ALA A 346 1.64 -22.48 -8.07
C ALA A 346 2.47 -22.47 -6.78
N SER A 347 2.81 -21.27 -6.28
CA SER A 347 3.51 -21.10 -5.00
C SER A 347 2.66 -21.59 -3.82
N ASN A 348 1.37 -21.26 -3.82
CA ASN A 348 0.43 -21.66 -2.78
C ASN A 348 0.27 -23.18 -2.72
N ALA A 349 0.06 -23.83 -3.87
CA ALA A 349 0.00 -25.29 -3.96
C ALA A 349 1.30 -25.95 -3.45
N ALA A 350 2.46 -25.44 -3.86
CA ALA A 350 3.75 -25.91 -3.38
C ALA A 350 3.92 -25.74 -1.86
N SER A 351 3.51 -24.61 -1.28
CA SER A 351 3.77 -24.29 0.13
C SER A 351 3.12 -25.26 1.12
N MET A 352 1.96 -25.82 0.79
CA MET A 352 1.29 -26.82 1.63
C MET A 352 2.03 -28.16 1.60
N LEU A 353 2.59 -28.53 0.44
CA LEU A 353 3.50 -29.68 0.34
C LEU A 353 4.82 -29.41 1.09
N ALA A 354 5.32 -28.18 1.06
CA ALA A 354 6.52 -27.79 1.81
C ALA A 354 6.28 -27.93 3.33
N MET A 355 5.18 -27.40 3.85
CA MET A 355 4.83 -27.49 5.27
C MET A 355 4.68 -28.94 5.73
N PHE A 356 4.00 -29.76 4.95
CA PHE A 356 3.87 -31.17 5.29
C PHE A 356 5.21 -31.92 5.21
N ALA A 357 5.99 -31.71 4.14
CA ALA A 357 7.31 -32.32 3.99
C ALA A 357 8.29 -31.91 5.10
N ASN A 358 8.16 -30.70 5.63
CA ASN A 358 8.92 -30.22 6.78
C ASN A 358 8.56 -30.97 8.07
N TYR A 359 7.28 -31.27 8.27
CA TYR A 359 6.79 -32.03 9.42
C TYR A 359 7.14 -33.52 9.33
N LEU A 360 7.10 -34.10 8.12
CA LEU A 360 7.37 -35.51 7.91
C LEU A 360 8.82 -35.91 8.24
N PRO A 361 9.05 -37.12 8.78
CA PRO A 361 10.39 -37.63 9.00
C PRO A 361 11.13 -37.79 7.67
N LYS A 362 12.46 -37.60 7.66
CA LYS A 362 13.28 -37.74 6.43
C LYS A 362 13.19 -39.13 5.80
N SER A 363 12.83 -40.16 6.55
CA SER A 363 12.62 -41.53 6.06
C SER A 363 11.26 -41.76 5.41
N ASP A 364 10.35 -40.77 5.46
CA ASP A 364 9.04 -40.90 4.83
C ASP A 364 9.18 -41.07 3.31
N SER A 365 8.46 -42.07 2.78
CA SER A 365 8.58 -42.47 1.38
C SER A 365 8.06 -41.44 0.37
N LYS A 366 7.17 -40.52 0.78
CA LYS A 366 6.59 -39.49 -0.09
C LYS A 366 7.29 -38.15 0.03
N ARG A 367 7.95 -37.87 1.16
CA ARG A 367 8.63 -36.59 1.43
C ARG A 367 9.51 -36.12 0.27
N ALA A 368 10.34 -37.00 -0.30
CA ALA A 368 11.23 -36.63 -1.39
C ALA A 368 10.47 -36.10 -2.62
N LYS A 369 9.31 -36.68 -2.94
CA LYS A 369 8.45 -36.24 -4.04
C LYS A 369 7.83 -34.86 -3.76
N TYR A 370 7.45 -34.59 -2.51
CA TYR A 370 6.92 -33.29 -2.10
C TYR A 370 7.98 -32.19 -2.18
N VAL A 371 9.18 -32.44 -1.64
CA VAL A 371 10.32 -31.50 -1.75
C VAL A 371 10.64 -31.19 -3.21
N GLU A 372 10.69 -32.21 -4.06
CA GLU A 372 10.98 -32.04 -5.48
C GLU A 372 9.91 -31.20 -6.20
N PHE A 373 8.64 -31.39 -5.88
CA PHE A 373 7.57 -30.55 -6.44
C PHE A 373 7.70 -29.08 -6.01
N VAL A 374 7.95 -28.82 -4.72
CA VAL A 374 8.17 -27.45 -4.21
C VAL A 374 9.32 -26.79 -4.96
N LYS A 375 10.42 -27.52 -5.12
CA LYS A 375 11.59 -27.06 -5.85
C LYS A 375 11.26 -26.77 -7.31
N GLN A 376 10.52 -27.65 -8.00
CA GLN A 376 10.13 -27.45 -9.40
C GLN A 376 9.30 -26.19 -9.61
N GLN A 377 8.30 -25.94 -8.76
CA GLN A 377 7.45 -24.74 -8.89
C GLN A 377 8.24 -23.46 -8.59
N THR A 378 9.05 -23.48 -7.53
CA THR A 378 9.89 -22.33 -7.16
C THR A 378 10.93 -22.05 -8.26
N ASP A 379 11.59 -23.09 -8.76
CA ASP A 379 12.57 -22.97 -9.83
C ASP A 379 11.97 -22.47 -11.14
N TYR A 380 10.73 -22.87 -11.48
CA TYR A 380 10.02 -22.32 -12.62
C TYR A 380 9.87 -20.80 -12.48
N ILE A 381 9.44 -20.33 -11.30
CA ILE A 381 9.28 -18.90 -11.00
C ILE A 381 10.60 -18.15 -11.13
N LEU A 382 11.71 -18.77 -10.69
CA LEU A 382 13.06 -18.19 -10.72
C LEU A 382 13.80 -18.33 -12.06
N GLY A 383 13.11 -18.71 -13.13
CA GLY A 383 13.66 -18.71 -14.50
C GLY A 383 13.78 -20.06 -15.18
N ASP A 384 13.46 -21.18 -14.51
CA ASP A 384 13.36 -22.50 -15.17
C ASP A 384 12.03 -22.72 -15.88
N ASN A 385 11.68 -21.76 -16.71
CA ASN A 385 10.47 -21.79 -17.51
C ASN A 385 10.83 -21.70 -19.00
N PRO A 386 9.87 -21.96 -19.91
CA PRO A 386 10.09 -21.85 -21.34
C PRO A 386 10.51 -20.44 -21.81
N ALA A 387 10.04 -19.40 -21.13
CA ALA A 387 10.35 -18.01 -21.45
C ALA A 387 11.74 -17.56 -20.96
N LYS A 388 12.38 -18.33 -20.06
CA LYS A 388 13.63 -17.97 -19.37
C LYS A 388 13.53 -16.60 -18.72
N ILE A 389 12.44 -16.36 -18.00
CA ILE A 389 12.16 -15.12 -17.25
C ILE A 389 12.18 -15.43 -15.75
N ASN A 390 12.94 -14.68 -14.96
CA ASN A 390 12.74 -14.71 -13.51
C ASN A 390 11.56 -13.79 -13.17
N TYR A 391 10.44 -14.33 -12.69
CA TYR A 391 9.23 -13.52 -12.45
C TYR A 391 9.30 -12.66 -11.19
N VAL A 392 10.42 -12.67 -10.45
CA VAL A 392 10.65 -11.82 -9.29
C VAL A 392 11.29 -10.50 -9.73
N VAL A 393 10.61 -9.39 -9.50
CA VAL A 393 11.04 -8.06 -9.91
C VAL A 393 12.40 -7.69 -9.31
N GLY A 394 13.30 -7.21 -10.18
CA GLY A 394 14.65 -6.79 -9.81
C GLY A 394 15.63 -7.94 -9.53
N ALA A 395 15.18 -9.19 -9.41
CA ALA A 395 16.08 -10.30 -9.08
C ALA A 395 17.17 -10.51 -10.14
N GLU A 396 16.82 -10.44 -11.43
CA GLU A 396 17.72 -10.68 -12.56
C GLU A 396 17.49 -9.68 -13.70
N ALA A 397 18.40 -9.63 -14.68
CA ALA A 397 18.30 -8.70 -15.82
C ALA A 397 17.08 -8.95 -16.73
N ASN A 398 16.57 -10.18 -16.73
CA ASN A 398 15.39 -10.64 -17.45
C ASN A 398 14.12 -10.62 -16.58
N SER A 399 14.16 -10.06 -15.37
CA SER A 399 12.99 -9.89 -14.53
C SER A 399 12.02 -8.84 -15.07
N PRO A 400 10.71 -8.93 -14.72
CA PRO A 400 9.73 -7.89 -15.05
C PRO A 400 10.15 -6.51 -14.57
N LYS A 401 9.88 -5.50 -15.38
CA LYS A 401 10.22 -4.09 -15.14
C LYS A 401 9.01 -3.17 -15.14
N SER A 402 7.86 -3.65 -15.60
CA SER A 402 6.66 -2.83 -15.82
C SER A 402 5.48 -3.39 -15.05
N VAL A 403 5.67 -3.82 -13.81
CA VAL A 403 4.58 -4.35 -12.98
C VAL A 403 3.51 -3.29 -12.67
N HIS A 404 2.26 -3.73 -12.53
CA HIS A 404 1.09 -2.91 -12.20
C HIS A 404 1.19 -2.41 -10.76
N HIS A 405 1.92 -1.32 -10.53
CA HIS A 405 2.10 -0.78 -9.18
C HIS A 405 2.23 0.74 -9.16
N ARG A 406 1.27 1.42 -8.52
CA ARG A 406 1.18 2.89 -8.49
C ARG A 406 2.41 3.56 -7.91
N GLY A 407 2.87 3.08 -6.74
CA GLY A 407 4.05 3.63 -6.07
C GLY A 407 5.34 3.52 -6.88
N ALA A 408 5.47 2.47 -7.69
CA ALA A 408 6.72 2.13 -8.36
C ALA A 408 6.78 2.67 -9.80
N SER A 409 5.63 2.89 -10.45
CA SER A 409 5.58 3.16 -11.88
C SER A 409 6.20 4.49 -12.27
N GLY A 410 6.07 5.53 -11.43
CA GLY A 410 6.44 6.91 -11.79
C GLY A 410 5.53 7.52 -12.85
N VAL A 411 4.42 6.86 -13.13
CA VAL A 411 3.32 7.35 -13.97
C VAL A 411 2.31 8.04 -13.05
N TYR A 412 1.63 9.05 -13.57
CA TYR A 412 0.61 9.76 -12.82
C TYR A 412 -0.60 10.05 -13.69
N ASP A 413 -1.76 9.59 -13.24
CA ASP A 413 -3.07 9.84 -13.84
C ASP A 413 -3.28 9.31 -15.27
N SER A 414 -2.46 8.39 -15.80
CA SER A 414 -2.84 7.59 -16.97
C SER A 414 -2.31 6.17 -16.88
N GLN A 415 -3.20 5.19 -16.76
CA GLN A 415 -2.80 3.79 -16.81
C GLN A 415 -2.70 3.28 -18.27
N ASP A 416 -3.48 3.86 -19.19
CA ASP A 416 -3.85 3.13 -20.42
C ASP A 416 -3.33 3.70 -21.75
N LYS A 417 -3.18 5.02 -21.91
CA LYS A 417 -2.85 5.62 -23.21
C LYS A 417 -1.76 6.68 -23.12
N GLY A 418 -0.57 6.32 -23.59
CA GLY A 418 0.57 7.24 -23.65
C GLY A 418 1.29 7.43 -22.32
N ALA A 419 0.94 6.65 -21.31
CA ALA A 419 1.59 6.63 -20.00
C ALA A 419 3.10 6.42 -20.14
N LYS A 420 3.89 7.41 -19.72
CA LYS A 420 5.34 7.32 -19.66
C LYS A 420 5.85 7.60 -18.25
N PRO A 421 6.91 6.90 -17.82
CA PRO A 421 7.70 5.91 -18.58
C PRO A 421 7.00 4.55 -18.78
N ASP A 422 7.46 3.75 -19.76
CA ASP A 422 6.92 2.41 -20.01
C ASP A 422 7.30 1.45 -18.90
N GLU A 423 8.59 1.44 -18.52
CA GLU A 423 9.09 0.72 -17.35
C GLU A 423 8.86 1.53 -16.07
N ASN A 424 8.74 0.84 -14.93
CA ASN A 424 8.65 1.48 -13.64
C ASN A 424 9.96 2.24 -13.33
N ILE A 425 9.84 3.45 -12.78
CA ILE A 425 11.02 4.25 -12.38
C ILE A 425 11.73 3.68 -11.16
N TYR A 426 10.96 3.03 -10.28
CA TYR A 426 11.47 2.38 -9.10
C TYR A 426 11.36 0.88 -9.27
N THR A 427 12.46 0.19 -9.00
CA THR A 427 12.44 -1.27 -8.93
C THR A 427 11.70 -1.68 -7.67
N LEU A 428 10.56 -2.36 -7.84
CA LEU A 428 9.79 -2.95 -6.74
C LEU A 428 10.40 -4.30 -6.34
N TRP A 429 11.57 -4.25 -5.71
CA TRP A 429 12.39 -5.40 -5.39
C TRP A 429 11.59 -6.53 -4.74
N GLY A 430 11.71 -7.74 -5.31
CA GLY A 430 11.14 -8.95 -4.74
C GLY A 430 9.67 -9.19 -5.01
N ALA A 431 8.95 -8.24 -5.61
CA ALA A 431 7.55 -8.46 -5.98
C ALA A 431 7.45 -9.62 -6.97
N LEU A 432 6.56 -10.57 -6.68
CA LEU A 432 6.25 -11.68 -7.57
C LEU A 432 5.18 -11.23 -8.56
N ALA A 433 5.55 -11.08 -9.83
CA ALA A 433 4.57 -10.81 -10.88
C ALA A 433 3.58 -11.98 -11.01
N GLY A 434 2.33 -11.66 -11.38
CA GLY A 434 1.25 -12.64 -11.52
C GLY A 434 1.61 -13.87 -12.34
N GLY A 435 2.35 -13.71 -13.44
CA GLY A 435 2.99 -14.81 -14.15
C GLY A 435 2.40 -15.09 -15.54
N PRO A 436 2.82 -16.19 -16.18
CA PRO A 436 2.45 -16.49 -17.55
C PRO A 436 1.02 -17.02 -17.66
N ASN A 437 0.47 -17.02 -18.87
CA ASN A 437 -0.75 -17.75 -19.20
C ASN A 437 -0.51 -19.28 -19.35
N GLU A 438 -1.58 -20.02 -19.64
CA GLU A 438 -1.60 -21.49 -19.81
C GLU A 438 -0.56 -22.03 -20.82
N SER A 439 -0.11 -21.18 -21.74
CA SER A 439 0.85 -21.51 -22.79
C SER A 439 2.29 -21.09 -22.45
N ASP A 440 2.57 -20.79 -21.18
CA ASP A 440 3.87 -20.32 -20.69
C ASP A 440 4.31 -18.98 -21.31
N LYS A 441 3.36 -18.18 -21.81
CA LYS A 441 3.65 -16.85 -22.39
C LYS A 441 3.41 -15.77 -21.35
N TYR A 442 4.36 -14.84 -21.27
CA TYR A 442 4.33 -13.68 -20.39
C TYR A 442 4.59 -12.40 -21.20
N VAL A 443 3.86 -11.33 -20.86
CA VAL A 443 4.06 -9.99 -21.42
C VAL A 443 4.30 -9.04 -20.26
N ASP A 444 5.49 -8.43 -20.22
CA ASP A 444 5.84 -7.40 -19.23
C ASP A 444 5.17 -6.08 -19.63
N SER A 445 3.98 -5.82 -19.08
CA SER A 445 3.19 -4.64 -19.41
C SER A 445 2.37 -4.20 -18.20
N ARG A 446 2.53 -2.94 -17.80
CA ARG A 446 1.83 -2.35 -16.66
C ARG A 446 0.31 -2.40 -16.81
N SER A 447 -0.21 -2.31 -18.03
CA SER A 447 -1.65 -2.41 -18.29
C SER A 447 -2.19 -3.84 -18.29
N ASP A 448 -1.33 -4.85 -18.29
CA ASP A 448 -1.72 -6.26 -18.19
C ASP A 448 -1.70 -6.68 -16.72
N PHE A 449 -2.76 -6.29 -15.99
CA PHE A 449 -2.95 -6.65 -14.58
C PHE A 449 -3.28 -8.14 -14.37
N GLN A 450 -3.41 -8.96 -15.42
CA GLN A 450 -3.47 -10.42 -15.25
C GLN A 450 -2.09 -11.00 -14.99
N MET A 451 -1.10 -10.56 -15.78
CA MET A 451 0.26 -11.10 -15.76
C MET A 451 1.19 -10.27 -14.87
N SER A 452 1.00 -8.96 -14.82
CA SER A 452 1.96 -8.00 -14.25
C SER A 452 1.49 -7.38 -12.93
N GLU A 453 0.32 -7.76 -12.41
CA GLU A 453 -0.09 -7.43 -11.05
C GLU A 453 0.85 -8.04 -10.03
N VAL A 454 0.98 -7.36 -8.90
CA VAL A 454 1.76 -7.75 -7.73
C VAL A 454 0.89 -7.53 -6.51
N ALA A 455 0.90 -8.47 -5.56
CA ALA A 455 0.08 -8.37 -4.37
C ALA A 455 0.75 -9.02 -3.17
N LEU A 456 0.34 -8.60 -1.97
CA LEU A 456 0.78 -9.20 -0.71
C LEU A 456 0.66 -10.73 -0.74
N ASP A 457 -0.51 -11.24 -1.17
CA ASP A 457 -0.81 -12.66 -1.17
C ASP A 457 -0.02 -13.43 -2.24
N TYR A 458 0.46 -12.76 -3.30
CA TYR A 458 1.31 -13.38 -4.33
C TYR A 458 2.66 -13.77 -3.74
N ASN A 459 3.23 -12.93 -2.89
CA ASN A 459 4.51 -13.18 -2.26
C ASN A 459 4.44 -14.15 -1.05
N ALA A 460 3.26 -14.32 -0.43
CA ALA A 460 3.15 -14.97 0.88
C ALA A 460 3.62 -16.44 0.89
N ALA A 461 3.00 -17.29 0.08
CA ALA A 461 3.40 -18.69 -0.03
C ALA A 461 4.74 -18.88 -0.76
N PHE A 462 5.07 -17.95 -1.66
CA PHE A 462 6.37 -17.93 -2.32
C PHE A 462 7.50 -17.76 -1.30
N GLN A 463 7.34 -16.84 -0.34
CA GLN A 463 8.26 -16.64 0.79
C GLN A 463 8.43 -17.92 1.62
N MET A 464 7.35 -18.66 1.87
CA MET A 464 7.39 -19.95 2.57
C MET A 464 8.24 -20.98 1.82
N ASN A 465 8.07 -21.09 0.50
CA ASN A 465 8.83 -22.01 -0.34
C ASN A 465 10.33 -21.69 -0.31
N LEU A 466 10.70 -20.41 -0.42
CA LEU A 466 12.08 -19.94 -0.35
C LEU A 466 12.73 -20.28 1.00
N ALA A 467 12.02 -20.02 2.11
CA ALA A 467 12.50 -20.32 3.46
C ALA A 467 12.70 -21.83 3.67
N PHE A 468 11.74 -22.63 3.19
CA PHE A 468 11.82 -24.10 3.25
C PHE A 468 13.02 -24.65 2.46
N LEU A 469 13.19 -24.23 1.20
CA LEU A 469 14.30 -24.72 0.36
C LEU A 469 15.67 -24.26 0.89
N THR A 470 15.74 -23.06 1.48
CA THR A 470 16.94 -22.58 2.19
C THR A 470 17.22 -23.43 3.42
N LYS A 471 16.20 -23.74 4.23
CA LYS A 471 16.30 -24.63 5.39
C LYS A 471 16.82 -26.01 5.00
N GLU A 472 16.29 -26.61 3.93
CA GLU A 472 16.72 -27.91 3.39
C GLU A 472 18.16 -27.91 2.83
N GLY A 473 18.81 -26.75 2.75
CA GLY A 473 20.18 -26.63 2.22
C GLY A 473 20.25 -26.72 0.70
N LEU A 474 19.14 -26.40 0.02
CA LEU A 474 19.05 -26.43 -1.44
C LEU A 474 19.36 -25.07 -2.08
N SER A 475 19.43 -24.01 -1.28
CA SER A 475 19.87 -22.69 -1.76
C SER A 475 21.32 -22.74 -2.22
N LYS A 476 21.57 -22.29 -3.44
CA LYS A 476 22.90 -22.17 -4.02
C LYS A 476 23.18 -20.70 -4.27
N PRO A 477 24.16 -20.11 -3.57
CA PRO A 477 24.59 -18.74 -3.85
C PRO A 477 24.92 -18.61 -5.32
N ASP A 478 24.33 -17.63 -5.98
CA ASP A 478 24.67 -17.36 -7.37
C ASP A 478 25.87 -16.40 -7.39
N PRO A 479 27.05 -16.82 -7.87
CA PRO A 479 28.21 -15.92 -7.90
C PRO A 479 27.96 -14.68 -8.77
N ASP A 480 26.99 -14.69 -9.68
CA ASP A 480 26.58 -13.52 -10.45
C ASP A 480 25.55 -12.67 -9.68
N SER A 481 24.73 -13.24 -8.78
CA SER A 481 23.94 -12.46 -7.80
C SER A 481 24.84 -11.77 -6.77
N VAL A 482 25.94 -12.44 -6.36
CA VAL A 482 26.93 -11.95 -5.40
C VAL A 482 27.93 -10.96 -6.03
N LYS A 483 28.15 -11.00 -7.35
CA LYS A 483 29.09 -10.10 -8.04
C LYS A 483 28.50 -8.80 -8.55
N VAL A 484 27.17 -8.65 -8.52
CA VAL A 484 26.55 -7.37 -8.88
C VAL A 484 26.09 -6.67 -7.61
N HIS A 485 27.06 -6.20 -6.83
CA HIS A 485 26.85 -5.13 -5.83
C HIS A 485 26.24 -3.85 -6.43
N GLU A 486 26.19 -3.72 -7.77
CA GLU A 486 25.44 -2.68 -8.48
C GLU A 486 23.91 -2.95 -8.57
N ARG A 487 23.45 -4.15 -8.17
CA ARG A 487 22.03 -4.60 -8.22
C ARG A 487 21.52 -5.15 -6.90
N SER A 488 22.37 -5.33 -5.89
CA SER A 488 21.89 -5.56 -4.53
C SER A 488 21.41 -4.25 -3.92
N TYR A 489 20.27 -4.31 -3.23
CA TYR A 489 19.76 -3.18 -2.49
C TYR A 489 20.48 -3.12 -1.13
N PRO A 490 20.86 -1.92 -0.68
CA PRO A 490 20.75 -0.71 -1.45
C PRO A 490 21.88 -0.56 -2.45
N LYS A 491 21.51 -0.15 -3.67
CA LYS A 491 22.49 0.29 -4.67
C LYS A 491 23.47 1.25 -3.98
N LYS A 492 24.75 1.20 -4.33
CA LYS A 492 25.57 2.41 -4.27
C LYS A 492 24.75 3.52 -4.92
N ALA A 493 24.59 4.69 -4.27
CA ALA A 493 23.85 5.82 -4.85
C ALA A 493 24.14 5.87 -6.35
N GLU A 494 23.08 5.79 -7.18
CA GLU A 494 23.21 5.74 -8.64
C GLU A 494 24.25 6.77 -9.04
N THR A 495 25.34 6.36 -9.71
CA THR A 495 26.47 7.25 -9.97
C THR A 495 25.92 8.57 -10.50
N PRO A 496 25.94 9.67 -9.73
CA PRO A 496 25.15 10.82 -10.09
C PRO A 496 25.65 11.39 -11.42
N ASP A 497 24.76 11.44 -12.41
CA ASP A 497 25.10 11.77 -13.80
C ASP A 497 23.98 12.59 -14.42
N ILE A 498 23.70 13.75 -13.84
CA ILE A 498 22.78 14.74 -14.39
C ILE A 498 23.57 15.77 -15.18
N ARG A 499 23.19 16.00 -16.43
CA ARG A 499 23.83 16.96 -17.33
C ARG A 499 22.85 18.07 -17.68
N VAL A 500 23.24 19.31 -17.49
CA VAL A 500 22.43 20.51 -17.76
C VAL A 500 23.19 21.47 -18.64
N THR A 501 22.58 21.90 -19.73
CA THR A 501 23.09 23.00 -20.57
C THR A 501 22.06 24.11 -20.62
N PHE A 502 22.47 25.34 -20.34
CA PHE A 502 21.58 26.51 -20.33
C PHE A 502 22.00 27.51 -21.41
N LYS A 503 21.02 28.03 -22.15
CA LYS A 503 21.18 29.04 -23.20
C LYS A 503 20.04 30.05 -23.10
N ASP A 504 20.16 31.13 -23.86
CA ASP A 504 19.06 32.10 -23.94
C ASP A 504 17.83 31.46 -24.57
N GLY A 505 16.71 31.45 -23.84
CA GLY A 505 15.42 30.89 -24.26
C GLY A 505 15.27 29.36 -24.16
N GLU A 506 16.30 28.62 -23.75
CA GLU A 506 16.20 27.16 -23.57
C GLU A 506 17.22 26.59 -22.56
N PHE A 507 16.87 25.47 -21.94
CA PHE A 507 17.84 24.58 -21.31
C PHE A 507 17.61 23.14 -21.75
N SER A 508 18.65 22.33 -21.66
CA SER A 508 18.57 20.89 -21.85
C SER A 508 19.02 20.17 -20.58
N ILE A 509 18.38 19.04 -20.29
CA ILE A 509 18.68 18.17 -19.15
C ILE A 509 18.67 16.70 -19.60
N ALA A 510 19.57 15.90 -19.05
CA ALA A 510 19.63 14.45 -19.25
C ALA A 510 20.19 13.76 -18.01
N THR A 511 19.80 12.50 -17.76
CA THR A 511 20.47 11.63 -16.79
C THR A 511 21.16 10.47 -17.49
N GLY A 512 22.30 10.03 -16.96
CA GLY A 512 23.00 8.81 -17.38
C GLY A 512 23.12 7.82 -16.22
N SER A 513 23.95 6.78 -16.41
CA SER A 513 24.28 5.80 -15.36
C SER A 513 23.07 5.08 -14.74
N GLY A 514 21.96 4.98 -15.49
CA GLY A 514 20.72 4.35 -15.03
C GLY A 514 19.90 5.20 -14.05
N MET A 515 20.31 6.44 -13.77
CA MET A 515 19.59 7.35 -12.88
C MET A 515 18.28 7.82 -13.53
N ARG A 516 17.14 7.41 -12.98
CA ARG A 516 15.81 7.77 -13.50
C ARG A 516 15.15 8.83 -12.61
N CYS A 517 14.38 9.72 -13.22
CA CYS A 517 13.53 10.69 -12.52
C CYS A 517 12.19 10.80 -13.26
N SER A 518 11.06 10.47 -12.63
CA SER A 518 9.74 10.74 -13.24
C SER A 518 9.40 12.22 -13.18
N GLY A 519 9.62 12.81 -12.01
CA GLY A 519 9.50 14.24 -11.75
C GLY A 519 10.88 14.84 -11.58
N TRP A 520 11.10 16.04 -12.09
CA TRP A 520 12.30 16.79 -11.77
C TRP A 520 12.05 18.29 -11.79
N CYS A 521 12.80 19.02 -10.97
CA CYS A 521 12.83 20.47 -10.94
C CYS A 521 14.27 20.98 -11.10
N LEU A 522 14.47 21.92 -12.02
CA LEU A 522 15.71 22.68 -12.16
C LEU A 522 15.56 24.02 -11.43
N SER A 523 16.42 24.26 -10.45
CA SER A 523 16.49 25.48 -9.66
C SER A 523 17.80 26.21 -9.89
N PHE A 524 17.77 27.54 -9.95
CA PHE A 524 18.97 28.39 -9.99
C PHE A 524 18.69 29.79 -9.45
N THR A 525 19.77 30.51 -9.12
CA THR A 525 19.72 31.91 -8.70
C THR A 525 20.35 32.84 -9.74
N SER A 526 19.65 33.89 -10.15
CA SER A 526 20.17 34.95 -11.02
C SER A 526 19.50 36.29 -10.75
N SER A 527 20.29 37.33 -10.49
CA SER A 527 19.80 38.72 -10.39
C SER A 527 19.82 39.45 -11.73
N THR A 528 20.43 38.85 -12.77
CA THR A 528 20.73 39.53 -14.04
C THR A 528 20.05 38.88 -15.25
N TYR A 529 19.54 37.66 -15.10
CA TYR A 529 18.79 36.92 -16.12
C TYR A 529 17.45 36.46 -15.53
N LYS A 530 16.34 36.86 -16.16
CA LYS A 530 14.98 36.59 -15.71
C LYS A 530 14.29 35.61 -16.65
N ILE A 531 13.51 34.69 -16.09
CA ILE A 531 12.53 33.88 -16.83
C ILE A 531 11.14 34.47 -16.58
N ASP A 532 10.42 34.76 -17.66
CA ASP A 532 9.08 35.36 -17.62
C ASP A 532 7.99 34.29 -17.67
N GLN A 533 8.14 33.25 -18.50
CA GLN A 533 7.21 32.13 -18.59
C GLN A 533 7.83 30.93 -19.30
N SER A 534 7.20 29.75 -19.17
CA SER A 534 7.56 28.56 -19.94
C SER A 534 6.33 27.77 -20.35
N SER A 535 6.30 27.33 -21.61
CA SER A 535 5.28 26.42 -22.15
C SER A 535 5.67 24.96 -22.05
N ASP A 536 6.95 24.64 -21.80
CA ASP A 536 7.48 23.28 -21.89
C ASP A 536 7.72 22.65 -20.51
N CYS A 537 7.58 23.46 -19.46
CA CYS A 537 7.74 23.06 -18.06
C CYS A 537 6.67 23.74 -17.18
N THR A 538 6.53 23.27 -15.95
CA THR A 538 5.70 23.85 -14.89
C THR A 538 6.55 24.83 -14.08
N PRO A 539 6.29 26.15 -14.14
CA PRO A 539 7.02 27.11 -13.32
C PRO A 539 6.53 27.05 -11.86
N LEU A 540 7.42 26.70 -10.93
CA LEU A 540 7.12 26.76 -9.49
C LEU A 540 7.49 28.11 -8.87
N LYS A 541 8.61 28.70 -9.35
CA LYS A 541 9.09 29.99 -8.87
C LYS A 541 9.72 30.76 -10.02
N LEU A 542 9.28 31.99 -10.27
CA LEU A 542 9.78 32.88 -11.33
C LEU A 542 10.13 34.29 -10.78
N GLU A 543 10.60 34.34 -9.54
CA GLU A 543 10.81 35.59 -8.82
C GLU A 543 12.30 35.83 -8.57
N SER A 544 12.87 36.86 -9.21
CA SER A 544 14.27 37.23 -9.02
C SER A 544 14.61 37.37 -7.52
N PRO A 545 15.72 36.77 -7.04
CA PRO A 545 16.74 36.07 -7.82
C PRO A 545 16.49 34.58 -8.05
N ASN A 546 15.39 33.98 -7.58
CA ASN A 546 15.20 32.54 -7.52
C ASN A 546 14.24 32.02 -8.61
N TYR A 547 14.69 31.02 -9.35
CA TYR A 547 13.91 30.40 -10.42
C TYR A 547 13.86 28.88 -10.23
N THR A 548 12.67 28.30 -10.36
CA THR A 548 12.45 26.85 -10.30
C THR A 548 11.46 26.45 -11.39
N LEU A 549 11.93 25.57 -12.29
CA LEU A 549 11.18 25.04 -13.43
C LEU A 549 11.15 23.51 -13.35
N CYS A 550 9.98 22.91 -13.41
CA CYS A 550 9.82 21.46 -13.28
C CYS A 550 9.20 20.83 -14.51
N ASN A 551 9.47 19.56 -14.79
CA ASN A 551 8.87 18.91 -15.96
C ASN A 551 7.33 18.93 -15.93
N LYS A 552 6.74 18.78 -17.12
CA LYS A 552 5.29 18.58 -17.22
C LYS A 552 4.95 17.10 -17.06
N ARG A 553 3.72 16.83 -16.68
CA ARG A 553 3.15 15.50 -16.51
C ARG A 553 3.50 14.58 -17.70
N GLU A 554 3.98 13.36 -17.39
CA GLU A 554 4.24 12.24 -18.31
C GLU A 554 5.09 12.60 -19.55
N ASN A 555 5.73 13.77 -19.52
CA ASN A 555 6.56 14.32 -20.58
C ASN A 555 7.92 14.67 -20.00
N ASN A 556 8.95 14.44 -20.80
CA ASN A 556 10.33 14.79 -20.46
C ASN A 556 10.85 14.15 -19.15
N SER A 557 10.37 12.95 -18.77
CA SER A 557 11.05 12.15 -17.75
C SER A 557 12.48 11.83 -18.16
N LEU A 558 13.35 11.63 -17.16
CA LEU A 558 14.76 11.32 -17.36
C LEU A 558 14.93 9.80 -17.22
N ASP A 559 15.43 9.16 -18.27
CA ASP A 559 15.41 7.70 -18.43
C ASP A 559 16.68 6.99 -17.94
N GLY A 560 17.72 7.76 -17.61
CA GLY A 560 19.03 7.23 -17.20
C GLY A 560 19.89 6.73 -18.36
N GLU A 561 19.43 6.86 -19.61
CA GLU A 561 20.14 6.41 -20.82
C GLU A 561 20.87 7.56 -21.55
N GLY A 562 20.74 8.79 -21.04
CA GLY A 562 21.33 9.99 -21.62
C GLY A 562 20.43 10.70 -22.62
N THR A 563 19.14 10.35 -22.69
CA THR A 563 18.20 11.03 -23.59
C THR A 563 18.06 12.49 -23.18
N VAL A 564 18.39 13.39 -24.11
CA VAL A 564 18.34 14.82 -23.88
C VAL A 564 16.90 15.32 -23.94
N ARG A 565 16.45 15.98 -22.88
CA ARG A 565 15.19 16.73 -22.83
C ARG A 565 15.49 18.21 -22.95
N THR A 566 14.91 18.87 -23.95
CA THR A 566 15.03 20.32 -24.13
C THR A 566 13.74 21.01 -23.70
N VAL A 567 13.89 22.02 -22.85
CA VAL A 567 12.80 22.87 -22.36
C VAL A 567 13.02 24.28 -22.85
N LYS A 568 12.04 24.82 -23.58
CA LYS A 568 12.05 26.21 -24.02
C LYS A 568 11.29 27.09 -23.04
N PHE A 569 11.77 28.31 -22.86
CA PHE A 569 11.15 29.32 -22.02
C PHE A 569 11.33 30.72 -22.63
N GLN A 570 10.55 31.69 -22.14
CA GLN A 570 10.76 33.10 -22.44
C GLN A 570 11.53 33.74 -21.29
N GLY A 571 12.65 34.38 -21.60
CA GLY A 571 13.49 35.05 -20.63
C GLY A 571 14.28 36.19 -21.27
N SER A 572 14.87 37.02 -20.43
CA SER A 572 15.68 38.16 -20.84
C SER A 572 16.70 38.55 -19.78
N GLY A 573 17.83 39.12 -20.20
CA GLY A 573 18.84 39.64 -19.30
C GLY A 573 20.27 39.43 -19.77
N SER A 574 21.24 39.70 -18.90
CA SER A 574 22.67 39.55 -19.17
C SER A 574 23.31 38.59 -18.17
N GLY A 575 24.26 37.76 -18.60
CA GLY A 575 24.91 36.76 -17.73
C GLY A 575 24.02 35.54 -17.46
N LEU A 576 24.23 34.47 -18.23
CA LEU A 576 23.50 33.21 -18.07
C LEU A 576 23.90 32.52 -16.75
N PRO A 577 22.95 31.86 -16.05
CA PRO A 577 23.27 31.07 -14.87
C PRO A 577 24.24 29.93 -15.23
N THR A 578 25.13 29.59 -14.29
CA THR A 578 26.13 28.53 -14.46
C THR A 578 26.14 27.51 -13.33
N GLU A 579 25.44 27.80 -12.23
CA GLU A 579 25.20 26.88 -11.12
C GLU A 579 23.71 26.54 -11.07
N PHE A 580 23.41 25.25 -10.93
CA PHE A 580 22.04 24.74 -10.88
C PHE A 580 21.92 23.70 -9.77
N THR A 581 20.71 23.58 -9.24
CA THR A 581 20.29 22.45 -8.41
C THR A 581 19.19 21.71 -9.15
N VAL A 582 19.27 20.39 -9.20
CA VAL A 582 18.24 19.53 -9.76
C VAL A 582 17.64 18.69 -8.64
N LEU A 583 16.34 18.82 -8.42
CA LEU A 583 15.55 17.90 -7.63
C LEU A 583 15.08 16.77 -8.56
N CYS A 584 15.43 15.53 -8.23
CA CYS A 584 14.98 14.31 -8.91
C CYS A 584 13.98 13.61 -7.99
N ASP A 585 12.76 13.39 -8.49
CA ASP A 585 11.61 12.91 -7.73
C ASP A 585 11.24 13.89 -6.58
N GLY A 586 10.05 13.80 -5.96
CA GLY A 586 9.58 14.82 -4.98
C GLY A 586 8.86 16.04 -5.59
N PHE A 587 8.63 16.02 -6.91
CA PHE A 587 7.71 16.92 -7.60
C PHE A 587 6.71 16.12 -8.43
N HIS A 588 5.45 16.52 -8.34
CA HIS A 588 4.36 15.94 -9.11
C HIS A 588 3.59 17.04 -9.86
N ALA A 589 3.67 16.99 -11.20
CA ALA A 589 2.90 17.84 -12.10
C ALA A 589 1.46 17.32 -12.22
N PRO A 590 0.46 18.11 -11.82
CA PRO A 590 -0.94 17.71 -11.81
C PRO A 590 -1.56 17.80 -13.22
N LEU A 591 -2.75 17.23 -13.39
CA LEU A 591 -3.70 17.64 -14.43
C LEU A 591 -4.01 19.15 -14.35
N ASN A 592 -4.38 19.78 -15.47
CA ASN A 592 -4.66 21.22 -15.61
C ASN A 592 -5.64 21.84 -14.58
N HIS A 593 -6.32 21.02 -13.77
CA HIS A 593 -7.29 21.43 -12.75
C HIS A 593 -6.88 21.11 -11.31
N GLN A 594 -5.77 20.40 -11.10
CA GLN A 594 -5.31 19.97 -9.79
C GLN A 594 -4.13 20.84 -9.32
N LYS A 595 -3.99 20.99 -7.99
CA LYS A 595 -2.86 21.72 -7.40
C LYS A 595 -1.57 20.89 -7.53
N VAL A 596 -0.50 21.58 -7.88
CA VAL A 596 0.85 21.02 -7.92
C VAL A 596 1.22 20.49 -6.55
N THR A 597 1.86 19.32 -6.51
CA THR A 597 2.38 18.75 -5.26
C THR A 597 3.89 18.78 -5.32
N TYR A 598 4.49 19.62 -4.49
CA TYR A 598 5.93 19.80 -4.38
C TYR A 598 6.34 19.44 -2.95
N LYS A 599 7.05 18.32 -2.81
CA LYS A 599 7.52 17.76 -1.55
C LYS A 599 9.00 17.43 -1.71
N PRO A 600 9.87 18.45 -1.75
CA PRO A 600 11.30 18.29 -2.00
C PRO A 600 11.99 17.37 -1.00
N GLU A 601 11.46 17.27 0.23
CA GLU A 601 11.89 16.32 1.25
C GLU A 601 11.77 14.85 0.83
N TRP A 602 10.95 14.55 -0.18
CA TRP A 602 10.78 13.20 -0.75
C TRP A 602 11.61 12.97 -2.01
N GLY A 603 12.26 14.02 -2.50
CA GLY A 603 13.13 13.99 -3.66
C GLY A 603 14.61 13.96 -3.31
N ARG A 604 15.44 13.82 -4.34
CA ARG A 604 16.90 13.85 -4.25
C ARG A 604 17.42 15.12 -4.90
N GLU A 605 18.06 15.99 -4.12
CA GLU A 605 18.67 17.21 -4.64
C GLU A 605 20.12 17.00 -5.05
N TYR A 606 20.49 17.54 -6.20
CA TYR A 606 21.84 17.48 -6.75
C TYR A 606 22.31 18.85 -7.22
N LYS A 607 23.47 19.30 -6.74
CA LYS A 607 24.18 20.46 -7.28
C LYS A 607 24.90 20.08 -8.57
N ILE A 608 24.70 20.88 -9.61
CA ILE A 608 25.30 20.71 -10.93
C ILE A 608 26.44 21.69 -11.11
N VAL A 609 27.66 21.16 -11.31
CA VAL A 609 28.87 21.97 -11.49
C VAL A 609 29.36 21.85 -12.94
N GLN A 610 29.67 22.98 -13.58
CA GLN A 610 30.21 23.03 -14.97
C GLN A 610 29.39 22.19 -15.98
N GLY A 611 28.06 22.25 -15.90
CA GLY A 611 27.15 21.57 -16.84
C GLY A 611 26.84 20.10 -16.55
N GLY A 612 27.39 19.51 -15.48
CA GLY A 612 26.92 18.23 -14.91
C GLY A 612 27.22 16.95 -15.71
N GLY A 613 27.51 15.87 -14.96
CA GLY A 613 27.90 14.54 -15.43
C GLY A 613 28.61 13.79 -14.31
N VAL A 614 29.05 12.55 -14.52
CA VAL A 614 29.77 11.76 -13.49
C VAL A 614 30.91 12.55 -12.83
N GLY A 615 30.84 12.70 -11.50
CA GLY A 615 31.81 13.45 -10.68
C GLY A 615 31.63 14.98 -10.67
N LYS A 616 30.65 15.50 -11.42
CA LYS A 616 30.25 16.92 -11.45
C LYS A 616 28.77 17.14 -11.09
N THR A 617 28.04 16.06 -10.88
CA THR A 617 26.74 16.02 -10.23
C THR A 617 27.00 15.69 -8.76
N ILE A 618 26.82 16.67 -7.88
CA ILE A 618 27.12 16.56 -6.45
C ILE A 618 25.80 16.39 -5.70
N PRO A 619 25.54 15.23 -5.06
CA PRO A 619 24.36 15.07 -4.23
C PRO A 619 24.41 16.01 -3.02
N LEU A 620 23.25 16.57 -2.68
CA LEU A 620 23.05 17.43 -1.52
C LEU A 620 22.40 16.69 -0.35
N PHE A 621 22.39 15.36 -0.42
CA PHE A 621 22.05 14.44 0.65
C PHE A 621 23.30 13.62 0.99
N GLU A 622 23.30 12.99 2.17
CA GLU A 622 24.40 12.14 2.57
C GLU A 622 24.48 10.91 1.65
N GLU A 623 25.55 10.77 0.87
CA GLU A 623 25.82 9.51 0.16
C GLU A 623 26.51 8.54 1.10
N THR A 624 25.84 7.45 1.43
CA THR A 624 26.46 6.33 2.15
C THR A 624 26.87 5.25 1.15
N GLU A 625 27.88 4.42 1.48
CA GLU A 625 28.41 3.37 0.58
C GLU A 625 27.32 2.42 0.05
N CYS A 626 26.22 2.34 0.79
CA CYS A 626 24.94 1.77 0.41
C CYS A 626 23.84 2.67 0.97
N TRP A 627 22.72 2.89 0.26
CA TRP A 627 21.71 3.87 0.67
C TRP A 627 20.27 3.34 0.83
N PRO A 628 19.62 3.51 2.00
CA PRO A 628 20.09 4.31 3.13
C PRO A 628 21.15 3.62 4.01
N GLY A 629 22.07 4.42 4.55
CA GLY A 629 23.32 3.96 5.17
C GLY A 629 23.19 3.10 6.43
N PHE A 630 22.04 3.14 7.10
CA PHE A 630 21.77 2.25 8.22
C PHE A 630 21.55 0.79 7.79
N ILE A 631 21.52 0.49 6.48
CA ILE A 631 21.37 -0.88 5.98
C ILE A 631 22.71 -1.63 5.93
N CYS A 632 23.85 -0.92 5.93
CA CYS A 632 25.16 -1.55 5.77
C CYS A 632 26.09 -1.50 6.97
N ASP A 633 25.58 -1.11 8.13
CA ASP A 633 26.24 -1.53 9.35
C ASP A 633 25.64 -2.90 9.78
N PRO A 634 26.33 -4.04 9.55
CA PRO A 634 25.88 -5.30 10.13
C PRO A 634 25.85 -5.27 11.67
N ASN A 635 26.40 -4.23 12.32
CA ASN A 635 26.25 -3.96 13.75
C ASN A 635 25.08 -3.03 14.08
N SER A 636 24.46 -2.34 13.11
CA SER A 636 23.15 -1.70 13.29
C SER A 636 22.08 -2.79 13.20
N ARG A 637 22.01 -3.60 14.26
CA ARG A 637 20.85 -4.44 14.51
C ARG A 637 19.60 -3.55 14.46
N PRO A 638 18.44 -4.04 13.99
CA PRO A 638 17.18 -3.44 14.37
C PRO A 638 17.04 -3.57 15.89
N THR A 639 17.50 -2.56 16.63
CA THR A 639 17.15 -2.39 18.02
C THR A 639 15.73 -1.86 18.08
N THR A 640 14.75 -2.77 18.08
CA THR A 640 13.44 -2.52 18.72
C THR A 640 13.55 -2.56 20.26
N THR A 641 14.76 -2.71 20.80
CA THR A 641 15.07 -2.52 22.21
C THR A 641 15.72 -1.16 22.41
N VAL A 642 14.92 -0.15 22.75
CA VAL A 642 15.42 1.01 23.50
C VAL A 642 15.75 0.49 24.90
N ASN A 643 16.99 0.03 25.10
CA ASN A 643 17.56 -0.04 26.43
C ASN A 643 18.15 1.34 26.74
N PRO A 644 17.70 2.01 27.82
CA PRO A 644 18.04 3.39 28.08
C PRO A 644 19.54 3.51 28.43
N SER A 645 20.27 4.27 27.63
CA SER A 645 21.49 4.88 28.11
C SER A 645 21.10 5.89 29.21
N GLN A 646 21.62 5.69 30.41
CA GLN A 646 21.45 6.65 31.51
C GLN A 646 22.14 7.97 31.16
N PRO A 647 21.48 9.11 31.42
CA PRO A 647 22.16 10.33 31.80
C PRO A 647 22.00 10.58 33.31
N THR A 648 23.15 10.84 33.92
CA THR A 648 23.40 11.67 35.12
C THR A 648 22.20 12.33 35.84
N GLN A 649 21.97 11.86 37.08
CA GLN A 649 21.48 12.50 38.33
C GLN A 649 20.43 13.65 38.30
N PRO A 650 19.52 13.68 39.30
CA PRO A 650 18.13 14.10 39.13
C PRO A 650 17.84 15.56 39.55
N VAL A 651 16.83 16.15 38.91
CA VAL A 651 16.10 17.32 39.44
C VAL A 651 14.66 16.88 39.74
N SER A 652 14.13 17.33 40.88
CA SER A 652 12.94 16.81 41.57
C SER A 652 11.67 16.65 40.71
N ASN A 653 10.93 15.58 40.97
CA ASN A 653 9.73 15.12 40.24
C ASN A 653 8.40 15.55 40.89
N ASP A 654 8.44 16.58 41.76
CA ASP A 654 7.32 16.88 42.66
C ASP A 654 6.26 17.85 42.08
N ASP A 655 6.46 18.44 40.90
CA ASP A 655 5.57 19.50 40.36
C ASP A 655 4.90 19.18 39.00
N CYS A 656 5.00 17.95 38.50
CA CYS A 656 4.53 17.59 37.16
C CYS A 656 3.01 17.32 37.10
N PHE A 657 2.29 18.13 36.31
CA PHE A 657 0.83 18.09 36.19
C PHE A 657 0.27 16.76 35.66
N ALA A 658 1.05 16.04 34.83
CA ALA A 658 0.60 14.84 34.15
C ALA A 658 0.42 13.63 35.09
N LEU A 659 1.05 13.64 36.28
CA LEU A 659 0.88 12.57 37.27
C LEU A 659 -0.57 12.49 37.76
N ASP A 660 -1.22 13.63 37.96
CA ASP A 660 -2.61 13.70 38.41
C ASP A 660 -3.59 13.19 37.35
N LEU A 661 -3.16 13.16 36.08
CA LEU A 661 -3.91 12.63 34.94
C LEU A 661 -3.57 11.16 34.63
N GLY A 662 -2.68 10.54 35.42
CA GLY A 662 -2.27 9.14 35.25
C GLY A 662 -1.15 8.91 34.24
N PHE A 663 -0.49 9.97 33.78
CA PHE A 663 0.61 9.92 32.82
C PHE A 663 1.98 10.16 33.49
N LYS A 664 3.07 9.74 32.86
CA LYS A 664 4.44 9.93 33.38
C LYS A 664 4.93 11.36 33.11
N CYS A 665 6.07 11.73 33.69
CA CYS A 665 6.73 13.01 33.43
C CYS A 665 7.99 12.83 32.60
N CYS A 666 8.24 13.76 31.69
CA CYS A 666 9.37 13.76 30.78
C CYS A 666 9.92 15.16 30.56
N ASN A 667 10.49 15.73 31.62
CA ASN A 667 10.93 17.13 31.66
C ASN A 667 11.99 17.52 30.61
N ASP A 668 12.65 16.55 29.97
CA ASP A 668 13.66 16.76 28.91
C ASP A 668 13.17 16.34 27.51
N ALA A 669 11.89 16.01 27.35
CA ALA A 669 11.32 15.65 26.05
C ALA A 669 11.03 16.88 25.19
N THR A 670 11.06 16.71 23.87
CA THR A 670 10.55 17.71 22.93
C THR A 670 9.03 17.82 23.12
N VAL A 671 8.53 19.05 23.23
CA VAL A 671 7.09 19.32 23.24
C VAL A 671 6.52 18.95 21.88
N VAL A 672 5.60 17.98 21.86
CA VAL A 672 4.91 17.52 20.65
C VAL A 672 3.44 17.93 20.63
N TYR A 673 2.90 18.36 21.78
CA TYR A 673 1.52 18.76 21.95
C TYR A 673 1.38 19.64 23.21
N THR A 674 0.47 20.61 23.21
CA THR A 674 0.21 21.49 24.37
C THR A 674 -1.30 21.65 24.53
N ASP A 675 -1.80 21.50 25.75
CA ASP A 675 -3.19 21.74 26.11
C ASP A 675 -3.31 22.58 27.40
N ASP A 676 -4.54 22.72 27.92
CA ASP A 676 -4.83 23.49 29.14
C ASP A 676 -4.21 22.88 30.42
N SER A 677 -3.82 21.61 30.37
CA SER A 677 -3.16 20.92 31.47
C SER A 677 -1.65 21.19 31.47
N GLY A 678 -1.04 21.31 30.29
CA GLY A 678 0.35 21.73 30.11
C GLY A 678 0.99 21.22 28.80
N ASP A 679 2.32 21.27 28.75
CA ASP A 679 3.09 20.76 27.61
C ASP A 679 3.26 19.24 27.71
N TRP A 680 3.06 18.54 26.59
CA TRP A 680 3.12 17.10 26.47
C TRP A 680 4.26 16.64 25.55
N GLY A 681 4.95 15.60 26.00
CA GLY A 681 5.95 14.84 25.27
C GLY A 681 5.45 13.44 24.94
N TYR A 682 6.11 12.81 23.97
CA TYR A 682 5.86 11.42 23.61
C TYR A 682 7.18 10.65 23.63
N VAL A 683 7.35 9.79 24.64
CA VAL A 683 8.61 9.10 24.92
C VAL A 683 8.32 7.62 25.18
N ASN A 684 9.07 6.73 24.52
CA ASN A 684 8.91 5.27 24.63
C ASN A 684 7.47 4.78 24.35
N ASN A 685 6.82 5.35 23.33
CA ASN A 685 5.42 5.06 22.96
C ASN A 685 4.34 5.41 23.99
N ASP A 686 4.68 6.17 25.05
CA ASP A 686 3.73 6.67 26.05
C ASP A 686 3.70 8.20 26.05
N TRP A 687 2.51 8.76 26.31
CA TRP A 687 2.35 10.19 26.59
C TRP A 687 2.90 10.54 27.97
N CYS A 688 3.53 11.70 28.08
CA CYS A 688 4.10 12.21 29.32
C CYS A 688 4.04 13.74 29.40
N GLY A 689 3.90 14.30 30.60
CA GLY A 689 3.91 15.75 30.81
C GLY A 689 5.32 16.31 30.91
N ILE A 690 5.55 17.48 30.33
CA ILE A 690 6.83 18.18 30.33
C ILE A 690 6.73 19.38 31.29
N GLY A 691 7.55 19.37 32.35
CA GLY A 691 7.69 20.51 33.27
C GLY A 691 6.68 20.53 34.43
N GLY A 692 7.02 21.30 35.46
CA GLY A 692 6.27 21.38 36.71
C GLY A 692 6.35 22.73 37.42
N SER A 693 5.29 23.53 37.23
CA SER A 693 4.58 24.30 38.25
C SER A 693 3.49 25.07 37.50
N SER A 694 2.24 24.69 37.72
CA SER A 694 1.08 25.47 37.33
C SER A 694 1.17 26.87 37.94
N SER A 695 1.53 27.88 37.14
CA SER A 695 1.29 29.26 37.54
C SER A 695 -0.20 29.51 37.49
N LYS A 696 -0.90 29.25 38.60
CA LYS A 696 -2.17 29.91 38.91
C LYS A 696 -1.94 31.41 38.77
N LYS A 697 -2.32 31.99 37.63
CA LYS A 697 -2.48 33.44 37.54
C LYS A 697 -3.75 33.80 38.30
N GLN A 698 -3.54 34.43 39.46
CA GLN A 698 -4.58 35.17 40.17
C GLN A 698 -5.26 36.15 39.21
N GLU A 699 -6.58 36.08 39.19
CA GLU A 699 -7.47 37.08 38.59
C GLU A 699 -7.19 38.47 39.16
N PRO A 700 -7.02 39.49 38.30
CA PRO A 700 -7.46 40.84 38.60
C PRO A 700 -8.96 40.97 38.27
N GLU A 701 -9.70 41.67 39.13
CA GLU A 701 -11.14 41.96 39.00
C GLU A 701 -11.54 42.34 37.55
N PRO A 702 -12.59 41.71 36.98
CA PRO A 702 -13.09 42.12 35.68
C PRO A 702 -13.85 43.43 35.82
N GLN A 703 -13.38 44.45 35.09
CA GLN A 703 -14.26 45.53 34.65
C GLN A 703 -15.29 44.95 33.67
N PRO A 704 -16.55 45.42 33.68
CA PRO A 704 -17.60 44.81 32.89
C PRO A 704 -17.38 45.08 31.40
N GLU A 705 -17.01 44.05 30.65
CA GLU A 705 -17.16 44.03 29.19
C GLU A 705 -18.63 43.72 28.84
N PRO A 706 -19.16 44.33 27.76
CA PRO A 706 -20.58 44.34 27.47
C PRO A 706 -21.09 42.93 27.14
N GLU A 707 -22.28 42.60 27.63
CA GLU A 707 -22.96 41.33 27.32
C GLU A 707 -23.00 41.09 25.79
N PRO A 708 -22.68 39.88 25.31
CA PRO A 708 -22.74 39.58 23.88
C PRO A 708 -24.19 39.73 23.39
N GLU A 709 -24.34 40.47 22.29
CA GLU A 709 -25.64 40.72 21.70
C GLU A 709 -26.27 39.39 21.27
N THR A 710 -27.43 39.04 21.83
CA THR A 710 -28.14 37.80 21.49
C THR A 710 -29.11 38.03 20.33
N CYS A 711 -29.24 36.99 19.49
CA CYS A 711 -30.12 36.92 18.34
C CYS A 711 -31.21 35.88 18.62
N GLY A 712 -32.06 36.16 19.60
CA GLY A 712 -33.01 35.18 20.15
C GLY A 712 -32.33 34.32 21.21
N ASP A 713 -32.46 33.00 21.09
CA ASP A 713 -31.86 32.02 22.02
C ASP A 713 -30.37 31.72 21.71
N TYR A 714 -29.82 32.33 20.66
CA TYR A 714 -28.46 32.07 20.15
C TYR A 714 -27.61 33.35 20.05
N PRO A 715 -26.27 33.25 20.08
CA PRO A 715 -25.37 34.38 19.87
C PRO A 715 -25.54 35.01 18.48
N CYS A 716 -25.42 36.33 18.37
CA CYS A 716 -25.37 36.98 17.05
C CYS A 716 -24.00 36.82 16.39
N CYS A 717 -23.96 36.48 15.10
CA CYS A 717 -22.69 36.45 14.36
C CYS A 717 -22.08 37.86 14.24
N SER A 718 -20.75 37.91 14.32
CA SER A 718 -20.00 39.15 14.08
C SER A 718 -19.86 39.44 12.58
N GLU A 719 -19.70 38.40 11.78
CA GLU A 719 -19.60 38.37 10.32
C GLU A 719 -20.93 38.00 9.64
N CYS A 720 -20.99 38.18 8.31
CA CYS A 720 -22.20 38.01 7.50
C CYS A 720 -22.18 36.76 6.60
N THR A 721 -21.30 35.79 6.88
CA THR A 721 -21.15 34.58 6.07
C THR A 721 -22.17 33.52 6.46
N VAL A 722 -23.19 33.32 5.62
CA VAL A 722 -24.19 32.27 5.81
C VAL A 722 -23.60 30.92 5.45
N VAL A 723 -23.57 30.00 6.42
CA VAL A 723 -23.18 28.59 6.21
C VAL A 723 -24.38 27.64 6.24
N TYR A 724 -25.52 28.11 6.76
CA TYR A 724 -26.77 27.34 6.85
C TYR A 724 -27.97 28.29 7.02
N THR A 725 -29.15 27.91 6.52
CA THR A 725 -30.39 28.68 6.68
C THR A 725 -31.53 27.74 7.04
N ASP A 726 -32.30 28.10 8.07
CA ASP A 726 -33.50 27.38 8.50
C ASP A 726 -34.65 28.35 8.83
N GLU A 727 -35.72 27.85 9.47
CA GLU A 727 -36.88 28.65 9.87
C GLU A 727 -36.55 29.72 10.94
N SER A 728 -35.44 29.57 11.66
CA SER A 728 -34.97 30.51 12.69
C SER A 728 -34.18 31.67 12.09
N GLY A 729 -33.50 31.45 10.95
CA GLY A 729 -32.79 32.50 10.20
C GLY A 729 -31.58 31.98 9.44
N ASP A 730 -30.71 32.92 9.04
CA ASP A 730 -29.42 32.62 8.43
C ASP A 730 -28.38 32.42 9.54
N TRP A 731 -27.55 31.38 9.43
CA TRP A 731 -26.59 30.97 10.45
C TRP A 731 -25.15 31.06 9.95
N GLY A 732 -24.27 31.47 10.85
CA GLY A 732 -22.81 31.44 10.70
C GLY A 732 -22.18 30.51 11.73
N VAL A 733 -20.89 30.20 11.54
CA VAL A 733 -20.07 29.50 12.53
C VAL A 733 -18.83 30.34 12.82
N GLU A 734 -18.69 30.77 14.06
CA GLU A 734 -17.56 31.57 14.54
C GLU A 734 -17.01 30.89 15.80
N ASN A 735 -15.68 30.76 15.89
CA ASN A 735 -15.01 30.07 17.01
C ASN A 735 -15.55 28.65 17.29
N ASN A 736 -15.91 27.91 16.24
CA ASN A 736 -16.54 26.58 16.31
C ASN A 736 -17.92 26.53 16.99
N GLU A 737 -18.59 27.67 17.19
CA GLU A 737 -19.96 27.74 17.71
C GLU A 737 -20.94 28.31 16.68
N TRP A 738 -22.19 27.84 16.72
CA TRP A 738 -23.26 28.31 15.85
C TRP A 738 -23.77 29.68 16.32
N CYS A 739 -23.89 30.63 15.40
CA CYS A 739 -24.43 31.96 15.64
C CYS A 739 -25.50 32.31 14.60
N LEU A 740 -26.43 33.19 14.97
CA LEU A 740 -27.50 33.66 14.09
C LEU A 740 -27.13 35.02 13.47
N ILE A 741 -27.29 35.16 12.16
CA ILE A 741 -26.91 36.35 11.39
C ILE A 741 -28.06 37.36 11.40
N LYS A 742 -27.80 38.57 11.92
CA LYS A 742 -28.77 39.67 11.90
C LYS A 742 -28.86 40.29 10.51
N LYS A 743 -30.01 40.09 9.85
CA LYS A 743 -30.34 40.73 8.56
C LYS A 743 -30.21 42.25 8.56
N SER A 744 -30.39 42.92 9.71
CA SER A 744 -30.20 44.37 9.85
C SER A 744 -28.73 44.81 9.83
N LYS A 745 -27.79 43.91 10.13
CA LYS A 745 -26.34 44.18 10.19
C LYS A 745 -25.66 43.90 8.85
N CYS A 746 -26.20 42.95 8.09
CA CYS A 746 -25.63 42.44 6.84
C CYS A 746 -26.33 42.96 5.58
N GLY A 747 -26.92 44.15 5.66
CA GLY A 747 -27.87 44.71 4.71
C GLY A 747 -27.59 44.41 3.23
N GLY A 748 -28.51 43.67 2.62
CA GLY A 748 -28.65 43.50 1.18
C GLY A 748 -30.08 43.03 0.90
N GLU A 749 -30.84 43.81 0.14
CA GLU A 749 -32.17 43.45 -0.34
C GLU A 749 -32.10 42.15 -1.16
N PRO A 750 -33.10 41.25 -1.08
CA PRO A 750 -33.08 40.00 -1.82
C PRO A 750 -33.30 40.26 -3.31
N GLU A 751 -32.31 39.93 -4.14
CA GLU A 751 -32.57 39.60 -5.54
C GLU A 751 -33.33 38.27 -5.62
N PRO A 752 -34.35 38.14 -6.48
CA PRO A 752 -35.21 36.96 -6.51
C PRO A 752 -34.47 35.75 -7.10
N GLU A 753 -34.55 34.61 -6.42
CA GLU A 753 -34.11 33.32 -6.97
C GLU A 753 -34.91 32.95 -8.24
N PRO A 754 -34.29 32.29 -9.22
CA PRO A 754 -35.00 31.83 -10.42
C PRO A 754 -35.93 30.66 -10.05
N GLU A 755 -37.23 30.88 -10.24
CA GLU A 755 -38.26 29.84 -10.07
C GLU A 755 -37.91 28.58 -10.90
N LYS A 756 -37.87 27.43 -10.19
CA LYS A 756 -37.85 26.10 -10.79
C LYS A 756 -39.09 25.95 -11.68
N GLU A 757 -38.86 25.66 -12.95
CA GLU A 757 -39.92 25.43 -13.92
C GLU A 757 -40.74 24.19 -13.53
N THR A 758 -42.04 24.37 -13.33
CA THR A 758 -42.98 23.29 -12.96
C THR A 758 -44.06 23.17 -14.01
N CYS A 759 -44.45 21.96 -14.38
CA CYS A 759 -45.49 21.72 -15.39
C CYS A 759 -46.64 20.94 -14.77
N THR A 760 -47.88 21.28 -15.16
CA THR A 760 -49.12 20.88 -14.47
C THR A 760 -49.41 19.38 -14.35
N ALA A 761 -48.61 18.51 -14.98
CA ALA A 761 -48.79 17.06 -14.93
C ALA A 761 -47.48 16.27 -14.76
N GLN A 762 -46.41 16.91 -14.27
CA GLN A 762 -45.12 16.24 -14.07
C GLN A 762 -45.21 15.09 -13.05
N ASP A 763 -46.00 15.27 -11.99
CA ASP A 763 -46.22 14.25 -10.95
C ASP A 763 -47.08 13.07 -11.43
N GLN A 764 -47.75 13.21 -12.57
CA GLN A 764 -48.52 12.16 -13.23
C GLN A 764 -47.71 11.45 -14.33
N GLY A 765 -46.42 11.78 -14.47
CA GLY A 765 -45.49 11.14 -15.40
C GLY A 765 -45.45 11.74 -16.81
N TYR A 766 -46.11 12.88 -17.04
CA TYR A 766 -46.11 13.56 -18.35
C TYR A 766 -45.00 14.61 -18.44
N LYS A 767 -44.40 14.74 -19.62
CA LYS A 767 -43.35 15.74 -19.89
C LYS A 767 -43.94 17.14 -20.03
N CYS A 768 -43.10 18.16 -19.85
CA CYS A 768 -43.43 19.54 -20.16
C CYS A 768 -43.56 19.77 -21.68
N CYS A 769 -44.55 20.55 -22.10
CA CYS A 769 -44.65 20.98 -23.49
C CYS A 769 -43.52 21.95 -23.85
N SER A 770 -42.97 21.79 -25.06
CA SER A 770 -42.00 22.70 -25.68
C SER A 770 -42.63 24.01 -26.17
N THR A 771 -43.97 24.09 -26.20
CA THR A 771 -44.73 25.29 -26.57
C THR A 771 -45.84 25.59 -25.56
N CYS A 772 -46.25 26.85 -25.46
CA CYS A 772 -47.33 27.31 -24.58
C CYS A 772 -48.75 27.14 -25.15
N ASN A 773 -48.91 26.29 -26.16
CA ASN A 773 -50.20 26.10 -26.82
C ASN A 773 -51.09 25.14 -26.02
N VAL A 774 -52.06 25.72 -25.30
CA VAL A 774 -53.07 24.96 -24.57
C VAL A 774 -54.12 24.43 -25.56
N VAL A 775 -54.28 23.12 -25.61
CA VAL A 775 -55.32 22.45 -26.40
C VAL A 775 -56.45 21.88 -25.55
N TYR A 776 -56.23 21.73 -24.24
CA TYR A 776 -57.19 21.18 -23.29
C TYR A 776 -56.86 21.62 -21.86
N THR A 777 -57.85 21.74 -20.98
CA THR A 777 -57.66 22.09 -19.56
C THR A 777 -58.60 21.26 -18.70
N ASP A 778 -58.07 20.66 -17.64
CA ASP A 778 -58.84 19.91 -16.65
C ASP A 778 -58.45 20.31 -15.21
N GLU A 779 -58.85 19.50 -14.22
CA GLU A 779 -58.56 19.74 -12.80
C GLU A 779 -57.06 19.68 -12.45
N SER A 780 -56.24 19.07 -13.31
CA SER A 780 -54.77 19.05 -13.16
C SER A 780 -54.11 20.26 -13.80
N GLY A 781 -54.81 21.00 -14.68
CA GLY A 781 -54.34 22.24 -15.29
C GLY A 781 -54.37 22.25 -16.82
N PRO A 782 -53.72 23.22 -17.48
CA PRO A 782 -53.65 23.29 -18.95
C PRO A 782 -52.68 22.25 -19.54
N TRP A 783 -53.07 21.71 -20.69
CA TRP A 783 -52.39 20.64 -21.43
C TRP A 783 -52.13 21.05 -22.88
N GLY A 784 -50.97 20.63 -23.40
CA GLY A 784 -50.59 20.75 -24.81
C GLY A 784 -50.39 19.38 -25.45
N VAL A 785 -50.09 19.37 -26.75
CA VAL A 785 -49.72 18.15 -27.49
C VAL A 785 -48.47 18.43 -28.31
N ASP A 786 -47.40 17.71 -27.99
CA ASP A 786 -46.13 17.77 -28.72
C ASP A 786 -45.86 16.40 -29.38
N ASN A 787 -45.55 16.42 -30.68
CA ASN A 787 -45.29 15.21 -31.47
C ASN A 787 -46.39 14.13 -31.38
N GLY A 788 -47.63 14.54 -31.09
CA GLY A 788 -48.79 13.63 -30.95
C GLY A 788 -48.97 13.03 -29.56
N GLU A 789 -48.15 13.42 -28.58
CA GLU A 789 -48.25 12.99 -27.18
C GLU A 789 -48.70 14.13 -26.26
N TRP A 790 -49.45 13.81 -25.21
CA TRP A 790 -49.91 14.78 -24.22
C TRP A 790 -48.76 15.27 -23.35
N CYS A 791 -48.72 16.58 -23.10
CA CYS A 791 -47.72 17.21 -22.25
C CYS A 791 -48.38 18.27 -21.34
N GLY A 792 -47.79 18.48 -20.16
CA GLY A 792 -48.22 19.52 -19.23
C GLY A 792 -47.64 20.87 -19.63
N ILE A 793 -48.43 21.94 -19.57
CA ILE A 793 -47.97 23.28 -19.91
C ILE A 793 -47.07 23.82 -18.78
N SER A 794 -45.94 24.40 -19.18
CA SER A 794 -44.95 24.96 -18.25
C SER A 794 -45.51 26.17 -17.52
N SER A 795 -45.16 26.36 -16.24
CA SER A 795 -45.48 27.56 -15.46
C SER A 795 -44.83 28.84 -16.00
N ARG A 796 -43.93 28.72 -16.98
CA ARG A 796 -43.33 29.86 -17.72
C ARG A 796 -44.15 30.28 -18.94
N CYS A 797 -45.19 29.52 -19.26
CA CYS A 797 -46.31 29.91 -20.09
C CYS A 797 -47.39 30.56 -19.20
#